data_AF-A0A815FFL3-F1
#
_entry.id   AF-A0A815FFL3-F1
#
_cell.length_a   1.000
_cell.length_b   1.000
_cell.length_c   1.000
_cell.angle_alpha   90.00
_cell.angle_beta   90.00
_cell.angle_gamma   90.00
#
_symmetry.space_group_name_H-M   'P 1'
#
loop_
_entity.id
_entity.type
_entity.pdbx_description
1 polymer ?
#
loop_
_entity_poly.entity_id
_entity_poly.type
_entity_poly.pdbx_seq_one_letter_code
_entity_poly.pdbx_strand_id
1 'polypeptide(L)'
;MKCVRQLEKIKLKHYKLQQHNEFLRICLIYNVTPKFIRFKTYNKQFLKSKKYKDILRSLLYDLYKEQQKRVSKLSLNILENQSSIKNNVNYFTWFEIDSHINKLILKEKEIISERHNKKYLSLNIPINQAEFNQKLVYNFSYRALTTAEENLLSKGWKYAINLNKYNNLNIKTEFEYMYHCMDKNSLLKNSDKANSIKALLNEYVNKIKKKNEKEIPNLNTEELNAITTLLNEHSLVISKVDKGNAIVVMNKSDYIKKANEILNDDKAFKKLKNNETGKREEELIKFLLQLKRNKMISTDDYKLMRPDTGSRTPEAYFLVKIHKTGQPVRPIISSYNSYNYNTAKYLATLLKPAISQCPSYVKDSFDFARIIKNNKNTNGLLCSLDVTSLFTNVPLEKAINIAISKIKECHPKLTIDDDNLRELFYYCTKKTNFIFNNNHYDQINGVSMGSPVAPILAHLYMSNLEESIKQFKGKKPSIFYRYVDDVFMILNGTQKDLAVFVKFMNKLEYSIKFTIEVQSDNKLPFLDVMVERKGGELITYVYRKATDTGLYLKWTSNQPRNYKINLIKCLCTRAKRICSSDTLYNEQLEYYKKIFMANGYPRNVIKKTIRSIELNINNNKQPSQIIQKVFISLPYFGESSIILANKIRNVLKNNTKQILFGFKAGNRISSLFSKTYRCTNDSKRVVYGYSCYDCDGYYIGQTARGSEVRKHEHKKAFKGIGYSRIAEHCINKNHRNNWDTNILAIESNDLKRNIKESLLMDYYKEKKNKQVYSQKSYILNVF
;
A
#
# COMPACT_ATOMS: atom_id res chain seq x y z
N MET A 1 -29.34 -3.42 45.65
CA MET A 1 -28.90 -4.83 45.52
C MET A 1 -29.59 -5.64 44.41
N LYS A 2 -30.94 -5.69 44.30
CA LYS A 2 -31.62 -6.46 43.24
C LYS A 2 -31.22 -6.02 41.81
N CYS A 3 -31.20 -4.72 41.52
CA CYS A 3 -30.77 -4.16 40.23
C CYS A 3 -29.30 -4.47 39.90
N VAL A 4 -28.42 -4.49 40.90
CA VAL A 4 -26.99 -4.82 40.76
C VAL A 4 -26.81 -6.28 40.34
N ARG A 5 -27.48 -7.22 41.02
CA ARG A 5 -27.48 -8.65 40.64
C ARG A 5 -28.11 -8.90 39.26
N GLN A 6 -29.13 -8.13 38.91
CA GLN A 6 -29.75 -8.19 37.59
C GLN A 6 -28.77 -7.72 36.50
N LEU A 7 -28.07 -6.59 36.72
CA LEU A 7 -27.05 -6.09 35.80
C LEU A 7 -25.91 -7.11 35.61
N GLU A 8 -25.44 -7.74 36.68
CA GLU A 8 -24.44 -8.81 36.62
C GLU A 8 -24.89 -9.97 35.72
N LYS A 9 -26.10 -10.51 35.96
CA LYS A 9 -26.67 -11.60 35.15
C LYS A 9 -26.84 -11.21 33.68
N ILE A 10 -27.30 -9.99 33.39
CA ILE A 10 -27.48 -9.49 32.03
C ILE A 10 -26.12 -9.33 31.33
N LYS A 11 -25.10 -8.74 32.00
CA LYS A 11 -23.73 -8.62 31.46
C LYS A 11 -23.12 -9.98 31.15
N LEU A 12 -23.29 -10.97 32.03
CA LEU A 12 -22.78 -12.33 31.77
C LEU A 12 -23.51 -13.01 30.62
N LYS A 13 -24.84 -12.89 30.54
CA LYS A 13 -25.65 -13.40 29.43
C LYS A 13 -25.26 -12.75 28.10
N HIS A 14 -25.05 -11.44 28.12
CA HIS A 14 -24.56 -10.67 26.97
C HIS A 14 -23.20 -11.18 26.49
N TYR A 15 -22.22 -11.35 27.40
CA TYR A 15 -20.91 -11.87 27.04
C TYR A 15 -20.98 -13.29 26.45
N LYS A 16 -21.74 -14.20 27.07
CA LYS A 16 -21.97 -15.58 26.54
C LYS A 16 -22.50 -15.53 25.11
N LEU A 17 -23.48 -14.67 24.86
CA LEU A 17 -24.09 -14.49 23.55
C LEU A 17 -23.13 -13.86 22.55
N GLN A 18 -22.34 -12.87 22.97
CA GLN A 18 -21.32 -12.21 22.16
C GLN A 18 -20.24 -13.21 21.70
N GLN A 19 -19.73 -14.05 22.61
CA GLN A 19 -18.76 -15.10 22.28
C GLN A 19 -19.35 -16.16 21.33
N HIS A 20 -20.62 -16.52 21.51
CA HIS A 20 -21.31 -17.40 20.57
C HIS A 20 -21.47 -16.77 19.18
N ASN A 21 -21.90 -15.51 19.12
CA ASN A 21 -22.05 -14.79 17.87
C ASN A 21 -20.71 -14.63 17.13
N GLU A 22 -19.63 -14.36 17.87
CA GLU A 22 -18.26 -14.30 17.35
C GLU A 22 -17.79 -15.65 16.81
N PHE A 23 -18.11 -16.75 17.50
CA PHE A 23 -17.88 -18.11 17.00
C PHE A 23 -18.56 -18.36 15.65
N LEU A 24 -19.84 -18.00 15.51
CA LEU A 24 -20.57 -18.14 14.24
C LEU A 24 -19.94 -17.27 13.14
N ARG A 25 -19.56 -16.03 13.47
CA ARG A 25 -18.87 -15.11 12.56
C ARG A 25 -17.57 -15.70 12.02
N ILE A 26 -16.73 -16.23 12.91
CA ILE A 26 -15.45 -16.86 12.53
C ILE A 26 -15.68 -18.12 11.69
N CYS A 27 -16.67 -18.96 12.03
CA CYS A 27 -17.04 -20.12 11.21
C CYS A 27 -17.40 -19.71 9.77
N LEU A 28 -18.15 -18.62 9.60
CA LEU A 28 -18.51 -18.09 8.28
C LEU A 28 -17.30 -17.56 7.50
N ILE A 29 -16.35 -16.89 8.17
CA ILE A 29 -15.10 -16.36 7.58
C ILE A 29 -14.21 -17.51 7.09
N TYR A 30 -14.03 -18.55 7.92
CA TYR A 30 -13.24 -19.73 7.58
C TYR A 30 -13.97 -20.71 6.65
N ASN A 31 -15.27 -20.48 6.40
CA ASN A 31 -16.13 -21.35 5.63
C ASN A 31 -16.19 -22.79 6.20
N VAL A 32 -16.40 -22.87 7.52
CA VAL A 32 -16.52 -24.13 8.26
C VAL A 32 -17.90 -24.18 8.91
N THR A 33 -18.58 -25.31 8.80
CA THR A 33 -19.91 -25.50 9.39
C THR A 33 -19.83 -26.31 10.70
N PRO A 34 -20.28 -25.74 11.84
CA PRO A 34 -20.39 -26.45 13.12
C PRO A 34 -21.30 -27.68 13.04
N LYS A 35 -21.10 -28.67 13.92
CA LYS A 35 -21.88 -29.91 13.92
C LYS A 35 -23.38 -29.67 14.12
N PHE A 36 -23.76 -28.74 14.99
CA PHE A 36 -25.17 -28.47 15.33
C PHE A 36 -26.01 -27.85 14.19
N ILE A 37 -25.39 -27.36 13.12
CA ILE A 37 -26.12 -26.84 11.94
C ILE A 37 -26.34 -27.95 10.91
N ARG A 38 -25.58 -29.04 10.99
CA ARG A 38 -25.64 -30.12 10.01
C ARG A 38 -26.90 -30.96 10.27
N PHE A 39 -27.82 -30.94 9.32
CA PHE A 39 -28.95 -31.86 9.30
C PHE A 39 -28.60 -33.11 8.49
N LYS A 40 -29.18 -34.25 8.90
CA LYS A 40 -29.06 -35.54 8.22
C LYS A 40 -30.11 -35.64 7.11
N THR A 41 -29.78 -36.34 6.03
CA THR A 41 -30.70 -36.65 4.94
C THR A 41 -30.46 -38.08 4.47
N TYR A 42 -31.50 -38.78 4.04
CA TYR A 42 -31.38 -40.15 3.50
C TYR A 42 -30.51 -40.22 2.24
N ASN A 43 -30.52 -39.18 1.40
CA ASN A 43 -29.68 -39.10 0.21
C ASN A 43 -28.21 -38.74 0.56
N LYS A 44 -27.33 -39.76 0.55
CA LYS A 44 -25.89 -39.59 0.81
C LYS A 44 -25.15 -38.74 -0.24
N GLN A 45 -25.63 -38.70 -1.49
CA GLN A 45 -25.02 -37.87 -2.54
C GLN A 45 -25.31 -36.39 -2.30
N PHE A 46 -26.51 -36.06 -1.81
CA PHE A 46 -26.89 -34.69 -1.48
C PHE A 46 -25.95 -34.06 -0.43
N LEU A 47 -25.53 -34.82 0.57
CA LEU A 47 -24.59 -34.36 1.62
C LEU A 47 -23.22 -33.92 1.06
N LYS A 48 -22.81 -34.43 -0.11
CA LYS A 48 -21.57 -34.04 -0.80
C LYS A 48 -21.77 -32.85 -1.76
N SER A 49 -23.02 -32.54 -2.10
CA SER A 49 -23.38 -31.53 -3.10
C SER A 49 -23.00 -30.12 -2.68
N LYS A 50 -22.81 -29.24 -3.68
CA LYS A 50 -22.65 -27.80 -3.46
C LYS A 50 -23.91 -27.19 -2.83
N LYS A 51 -25.09 -27.65 -3.26
CA LYS A 51 -26.39 -27.18 -2.76
C LYS A 51 -26.53 -27.38 -1.24
N TYR A 52 -26.15 -28.55 -0.72
CA TYR A 52 -26.14 -28.79 0.73
C TYR A 52 -25.21 -27.82 1.49
N LYS A 53 -23.99 -27.60 0.97
CA LYS A 53 -23.04 -26.64 1.56
C LYS A 53 -23.57 -25.20 1.54
N ASP A 54 -24.24 -24.81 0.47
CA ASP A 54 -24.84 -23.48 0.33
C ASP A 54 -26.01 -23.30 1.32
N ILE A 55 -26.87 -24.32 1.49
CA ILE A 55 -27.96 -24.32 2.49
C ILE A 55 -27.39 -24.19 3.90
N LEU A 56 -26.42 -25.03 4.28
CA LEU A 56 -25.78 -24.98 5.59
C LEU A 56 -25.13 -23.62 5.86
N ARG A 57 -24.53 -23.00 4.84
CA ARG A 57 -23.95 -21.67 4.95
C ARG A 57 -25.03 -20.59 5.14
N SER A 58 -26.19 -20.72 4.48
CA SER A 58 -27.33 -19.82 4.71
C SER A 58 -27.86 -19.95 6.12
N LEU A 59 -28.13 -21.17 6.60
CA LEU A 59 -28.60 -21.42 7.96
C LEU A 59 -27.65 -20.84 9.02
N LEU A 60 -26.34 -21.02 8.83
CA LEU A 60 -25.32 -20.44 9.70
C LEU A 60 -25.35 -18.90 9.68
N TYR A 61 -25.62 -18.30 8.52
CA TYR A 61 -25.76 -16.85 8.39
C TYR A 61 -27.02 -16.32 9.08
N ASP A 62 -28.15 -17.00 8.91
CA ASP A 62 -29.43 -16.63 9.50
C ASP A 62 -29.36 -16.71 11.03
N LEU A 63 -28.75 -17.78 11.56
CA LEU A 63 -28.47 -17.91 12.99
C LEU A 63 -27.55 -16.79 13.50
N TYR A 64 -26.47 -16.46 12.78
CA TYR A 64 -25.60 -15.35 13.14
C TYR A 64 -26.39 -14.03 13.22
N LYS A 65 -27.28 -13.77 12.26
CA LYS A 65 -28.11 -12.55 12.24
C LYS A 65 -29.11 -12.50 13.38
N GLU A 66 -29.76 -13.60 13.70
CA GLU A 66 -30.67 -13.69 14.83
C GLU A 66 -29.94 -13.42 16.15
N GLN A 67 -28.78 -14.06 16.35
CA GLN A 67 -27.96 -13.84 17.55
C GLN A 67 -27.44 -12.42 17.63
N GLN A 68 -27.05 -11.80 16.51
CA GLN A 68 -26.64 -10.40 16.46
C GLN A 68 -27.77 -9.46 16.94
N LYS A 69 -29.03 -9.68 16.52
CA LYS A 69 -30.18 -8.90 17.01
C LYS A 69 -30.37 -9.03 18.51
N ARG A 70 -30.24 -10.26 19.05
CA ARG A 70 -30.34 -10.53 20.48
C ARG A 70 -29.23 -9.87 21.29
N VAL A 71 -27.99 -9.85 20.78
CA VAL A 71 -26.87 -9.12 21.39
C VAL A 71 -27.18 -7.64 21.48
N SER A 72 -27.67 -7.03 20.39
CA SER A 72 -28.03 -5.60 20.38
C SER A 72 -29.13 -5.27 21.40
N LYS A 73 -30.17 -6.11 21.52
CA LYS A 73 -31.24 -5.93 22.51
C LYS A 73 -30.69 -6.02 23.95
N LEU A 74 -29.78 -6.96 24.22
CA LEU A 74 -29.13 -7.05 25.54
C LEU A 74 -28.21 -5.86 25.82
N SER A 75 -27.49 -5.33 24.82
CA SER A 75 -26.67 -4.13 24.99
C SER A 75 -27.50 -2.92 25.42
N LEU A 76 -28.68 -2.72 24.82
CA LEU A 76 -29.61 -1.65 25.22
C LEU A 76 -30.12 -1.85 26.65
N ASN A 77 -30.51 -3.07 27.00
CA ASN A 77 -30.97 -3.41 28.35
C ASN A 77 -29.87 -3.19 29.41
N ILE A 78 -28.59 -3.46 29.07
CA ILE A 78 -27.46 -3.11 29.94
C ILE A 78 -27.40 -1.60 30.16
N LEU A 79 -27.45 -0.80 29.09
CA LEU A 79 -27.40 0.66 29.19
C LEU A 79 -28.54 1.22 30.04
N GLU A 80 -29.77 0.73 29.84
CA GLU A 80 -30.95 1.12 30.64
C GLU A 80 -30.76 0.81 32.13
N ASN A 81 -30.29 -0.40 32.47
CA ASN A 81 -30.02 -0.79 33.85
C ASN A 81 -28.86 0.01 34.46
N GLN A 82 -27.83 0.30 33.69
CA GLN A 82 -26.71 1.14 34.14
C GLN A 82 -27.19 2.56 34.44
N SER A 83 -27.99 3.17 33.57
CA SER A 83 -28.58 4.49 33.80
C SER A 83 -29.49 4.49 35.01
N SER A 84 -30.35 3.47 35.17
CA SER A 84 -31.21 3.33 36.35
C SER A 84 -30.41 3.26 37.65
N ILE A 85 -29.31 2.50 37.70
CA ILE A 85 -28.46 2.44 38.90
C ILE A 85 -27.75 3.78 39.11
N LYS A 86 -27.15 4.36 38.07
CA LYS A 86 -26.45 5.66 38.13
C LYS A 86 -27.33 6.80 38.65
N ASN A 87 -28.62 6.78 38.32
CA ASN A 87 -29.56 7.78 38.82
C ASN A 87 -29.88 7.63 40.32
N ASN A 88 -29.61 6.45 40.90
CA ASN A 88 -29.93 6.12 42.29
C ASN A 88 -28.71 6.10 43.22
N VAL A 89 -27.49 6.24 42.69
CA VAL A 89 -26.25 6.20 43.48
C VAL A 89 -25.31 7.32 43.06
N ASN A 90 -24.45 7.78 43.97
CA ASN A 90 -23.41 8.73 43.63
C ASN A 90 -22.35 8.09 42.71
N TYR A 91 -21.52 8.93 42.06
CA TYR A 91 -20.53 8.49 41.10
C TYR A 91 -19.52 7.47 41.66
N PHE A 92 -19.05 7.67 42.89
CA PHE A 92 -18.08 6.78 43.53
C PHE A 92 -18.67 5.40 43.80
N THR A 93 -19.89 5.35 44.36
CA THR A 93 -20.61 4.09 44.60
C THR A 93 -20.91 3.37 43.29
N TRP A 94 -21.28 4.08 42.22
CA TRP A 94 -21.43 3.47 40.89
C TRP A 94 -20.13 2.84 40.40
N PHE A 95 -19.00 3.55 40.54
CA PHE A 95 -17.70 3.06 40.11
C PHE A 95 -17.30 1.77 40.84
N GLU A 96 -17.49 1.73 42.16
CA GLU A 96 -17.24 0.53 42.97
C GLU A 96 -18.14 -0.64 42.56
N ILE A 97 -19.44 -0.39 42.35
CA ILE A 97 -20.40 -1.38 41.88
C ILE A 97 -19.97 -1.95 40.51
N ASP A 98 -19.66 -1.09 39.54
CA ASP A 98 -19.27 -1.53 38.19
C ASP A 98 -17.96 -2.31 38.21
N SER A 99 -16.97 -1.84 38.98
CA SER A 99 -15.69 -2.51 39.19
C SER A 99 -15.88 -3.90 39.80
N HIS A 100 -16.70 -4.01 40.86
CA HIS A 100 -17.00 -5.28 41.52
C HIS A 100 -17.70 -6.26 40.58
N ILE A 101 -18.74 -5.82 39.85
CA ILE A 101 -19.42 -6.65 38.85
C ILE A 101 -18.44 -7.13 37.77
N ASN A 102 -17.58 -6.23 37.25
CA ASN A 102 -16.62 -6.59 36.22
C ASN A 102 -15.60 -7.62 36.73
N LYS A 103 -15.18 -7.53 38.00
CA LYS A 103 -14.30 -8.50 38.66
C LYS A 103 -14.96 -9.87 38.84
N LEU A 104 -16.23 -9.92 39.25
CA LEU A 104 -16.99 -11.16 39.38
C LEU A 104 -17.13 -11.89 38.03
N ILE A 105 -17.46 -11.14 36.98
CA ILE A 105 -17.67 -11.69 35.65
C ILE A 105 -16.36 -12.14 34.99
N LEU A 106 -15.20 -11.63 35.41
CA LEU A 106 -13.90 -11.92 34.79
C LEU A 106 -13.57 -13.42 34.76
N LYS A 107 -13.74 -14.14 35.89
CA LYS A 107 -13.49 -15.59 35.97
C LYS A 107 -14.39 -16.38 35.03
N GLU A 108 -15.66 -16.03 34.96
CA GLU A 108 -16.62 -16.64 34.03
C GLU A 108 -16.23 -16.38 32.55
N LYS A 109 -15.74 -15.17 32.24
CA LYS A 109 -15.29 -14.81 30.90
C LYS A 109 -14.13 -15.68 30.41
N GLU A 110 -13.20 -16.02 31.30
CA GLU A 110 -12.06 -16.90 31.02
C GLU A 110 -12.52 -18.33 30.69
N ILE A 111 -13.38 -18.91 31.54
CA ILE A 111 -13.95 -20.26 31.33
C ILE A 111 -14.69 -20.35 29.98
N ILE A 112 -15.48 -19.33 29.65
CA ILE A 112 -16.21 -19.27 28.37
C ILE A 112 -15.21 -19.20 27.20
N SER A 113 -14.17 -18.38 27.32
CA SER A 113 -13.14 -18.23 26.29
C SER A 113 -12.43 -19.57 26.01
N GLU A 114 -12.05 -20.32 27.05
CA GLU A 114 -11.45 -21.65 26.91
C GLU A 114 -12.38 -22.66 26.22
N ARG A 115 -13.67 -22.69 26.58
CA ARG A 115 -14.67 -23.55 25.92
C ARG A 115 -14.77 -23.23 24.43
N HIS A 116 -14.71 -21.95 24.07
CA HIS A 116 -14.71 -21.52 22.67
C HIS A 116 -13.42 -21.90 21.95
N ASN A 117 -12.25 -21.77 22.59
CA ASN A 117 -10.96 -22.24 22.05
C ASN A 117 -11.00 -23.73 21.70
N LYS A 118 -11.56 -24.58 22.57
CA LYS A 118 -11.79 -26.01 22.28
C LYS A 118 -12.68 -26.23 21.05
N LYS A 119 -13.75 -25.43 20.88
CA LYS A 119 -14.62 -25.49 19.69
C LYS A 119 -13.85 -25.14 18.41
N TYR A 120 -13.04 -24.08 18.43
CA TYR A 120 -12.24 -23.68 17.27
C TYR A 120 -11.22 -24.74 16.87
N LEU A 121 -10.53 -25.32 17.86
CA LEU A 121 -9.59 -26.44 17.65
C LEU A 121 -10.28 -27.64 17.01
N SER A 122 -11.47 -28.03 17.50
CA SER A 122 -12.26 -29.13 16.94
C SER A 122 -12.66 -28.92 15.47
N LEU A 123 -12.70 -27.67 15.02
CA LEU A 123 -13.04 -27.26 13.66
C LEU A 123 -11.81 -26.95 12.79
N ASN A 124 -10.60 -27.22 13.29
CA ASN A 124 -9.33 -26.86 12.64
C ASN A 124 -9.21 -25.37 12.28
N ILE A 125 -9.83 -24.50 13.08
CA ILE A 125 -9.71 -23.06 12.92
C ILE A 125 -8.45 -22.61 13.69
N PRO A 126 -7.49 -21.95 13.01
CA PRO A 126 -6.23 -21.54 13.62
C PRO A 126 -6.44 -20.30 14.50
N ILE A 127 -6.84 -20.53 15.76
CA ILE A 127 -6.98 -19.48 16.77
C ILE A 127 -5.93 -19.71 17.85
N ASN A 128 -5.15 -18.66 18.16
CA ASN A 128 -4.15 -18.63 19.25
C ASN A 128 -3.05 -19.69 19.15
N GLN A 129 -2.65 -20.13 17.94
CA GLN A 129 -1.79 -21.32 17.80
C GLN A 129 -0.29 -21.08 17.64
N ALA A 130 0.14 -19.85 17.33
CA ALA A 130 1.56 -19.54 17.19
C ALA A 130 1.80 -18.05 17.45
N GLU A 131 2.80 -17.76 18.27
CA GLU A 131 3.23 -16.41 18.57
C GLU A 131 3.98 -15.81 17.37
N PHE A 132 3.88 -14.49 17.24
CA PHE A 132 4.70 -13.73 16.31
C PHE A 132 6.11 -13.59 16.87
N ASN A 133 7.10 -13.39 16.00
CA ASN A 133 8.48 -13.25 16.44
C ASN A 133 8.71 -11.99 17.30
N GLN A 134 7.87 -10.96 17.11
CA GLN A 134 8.02 -9.64 17.73
C GLN A 134 6.65 -9.01 17.98
N LYS A 135 6.63 -7.96 18.82
CA LYS A 135 5.46 -7.12 19.04
C LYS A 135 4.97 -6.49 17.73
N LEU A 136 3.66 -6.52 17.50
CA LEU A 136 3.04 -6.03 16.26
C LEU A 136 2.64 -4.55 16.31
N VAL A 137 2.47 -4.01 17.51
CA VAL A 137 2.06 -2.63 17.77
C VAL A 137 2.99 -2.01 18.80
N TYR A 138 3.69 -0.94 18.41
CA TYR A 138 4.54 -0.16 19.30
C TYR A 138 3.82 1.13 19.66
N ASN A 139 3.39 1.25 20.91
CA ASN A 139 2.75 2.47 21.41
C ASN A 139 3.80 3.31 22.15
N PHE A 140 4.20 4.43 21.55
CA PHE A 140 5.06 5.46 22.14
C PHE A 140 4.27 6.73 22.47
N SER A 141 2.94 6.66 22.47
CA SER A 141 2.09 7.79 22.87
C SER A 141 1.79 7.76 24.35
N TYR A 142 1.35 8.90 24.90
CA TYR A 142 0.90 8.98 26.30
C TYR A 142 -0.42 8.23 26.55
N ARG A 143 -1.18 7.93 25.48
CA ARG A 143 -2.49 7.29 25.56
C ARG A 143 -2.35 5.76 25.50
N ALA A 144 -2.89 5.08 26.50
CA ALA A 144 -3.02 3.62 26.47
C ALA A 144 -4.03 3.19 25.39
N LEU A 145 -3.67 2.15 24.62
CA LEU A 145 -4.57 1.55 23.65
C LEU A 145 -5.47 0.52 24.34
N THR A 146 -6.73 0.48 23.96
CA THR A 146 -7.63 -0.60 24.36
C THR A 146 -7.27 -1.90 23.66
N THR A 147 -7.66 -3.05 24.21
CA THR A 147 -7.44 -4.36 23.59
C THR A 147 -8.02 -4.43 22.17
N ALA A 148 -9.16 -3.78 21.91
CA ALA A 148 -9.77 -3.72 20.58
C ALA A 148 -8.94 -2.90 19.58
N GLU A 149 -8.35 -1.79 20.01
CA GLU A 149 -7.44 -0.97 19.21
C GLU A 149 -6.15 -1.72 18.88
N GLU A 150 -5.55 -2.39 19.87
CA GLU A 150 -4.36 -3.23 19.66
C GLU A 150 -4.66 -4.40 18.72
N ASN A 151 -5.81 -5.08 18.90
CA ASN A 151 -6.25 -6.16 18.03
C ASN A 151 -6.52 -5.69 16.60
N LEU A 152 -7.05 -4.48 16.42
CA LEU A 152 -7.23 -3.86 15.12
C LEU A 152 -5.89 -3.58 14.45
N LEU A 153 -4.99 -2.88 15.13
CA LEU A 153 -3.69 -2.46 14.58
C LEU A 153 -2.77 -3.67 14.32
N SER A 154 -2.79 -4.68 15.17
CA SER A 154 -1.98 -5.91 15.01
C SER A 154 -2.37 -6.75 13.77
N LYS A 155 -3.50 -6.47 13.12
CA LYS A 155 -3.84 -7.09 11.81
C LYS A 155 -2.90 -6.63 10.68
N GLY A 156 -2.21 -5.51 10.87
CA GLY A 156 -1.17 -5.00 9.99
C GLY A 156 -1.66 -3.97 8.97
N TRP A 157 -0.72 -3.13 8.54
CA TRP A 157 -0.99 -1.96 7.68
C TRP A 157 -1.74 -2.29 6.38
N LYS A 158 -1.49 -3.46 5.80
CA LYS A 158 -2.08 -3.92 4.52
C LYS A 158 -3.41 -4.68 4.69
N TYR A 159 -3.91 -4.86 5.92
CA TYR A 159 -5.16 -5.55 6.17
C TYR A 159 -6.32 -4.81 5.51
N ALA A 160 -7.11 -5.53 4.71
CA ALA A 160 -8.30 -4.98 4.06
C ALA A 160 -9.54 -5.31 4.88
N ILE A 161 -10.32 -4.28 5.14
CA ILE A 161 -11.54 -4.28 5.92
C ILE A 161 -12.71 -4.42 4.96
N ASN A 162 -13.64 -5.31 5.31
CA ASN A 162 -14.92 -5.40 4.65
C ASN A 162 -15.89 -4.40 5.30
N LEU A 163 -16.02 -3.21 4.71
CA LEU A 163 -17.03 -2.23 5.12
C LEU A 163 -18.24 -2.36 4.19
N ASN A 164 -19.44 -2.53 4.76
CA ASN A 164 -20.69 -2.78 4.04
C ASN A 164 -21.19 -1.60 3.18
N LYS A 165 -20.44 -0.49 3.09
CA LYS A 165 -20.83 0.71 2.35
C LYS A 165 -19.87 0.96 1.20
N TYR A 166 -20.31 0.58 0.00
CA TYR A 166 -19.60 0.91 -1.23
C TYR A 166 -20.20 2.16 -1.88
N ASN A 167 -19.32 3.07 -2.30
CA ASN A 167 -19.75 4.24 -3.06
C ASN A 167 -20.11 3.83 -4.50
N ASN A 168 -21.39 3.92 -4.84
CA ASN A 168 -21.92 3.52 -6.16
C ASN A 168 -21.29 4.31 -7.31
N LEU A 169 -20.97 5.61 -7.11
CA LEU A 169 -20.26 6.41 -8.10
C LEU A 169 -18.90 5.78 -8.42
N ASN A 170 -18.12 5.45 -7.39
CA ASN A 170 -16.80 4.83 -7.57
C ASN A 170 -16.88 3.46 -8.26
N ILE A 171 -17.91 2.64 -7.97
CA ILE A 171 -18.10 1.34 -8.63
C ILE A 171 -18.36 1.54 -10.13
N LYS A 172 -19.35 2.39 -10.47
CA LYS A 172 -19.68 2.69 -11.86
C LYS A 172 -18.45 3.24 -12.59
N THR A 173 -17.71 4.17 -11.98
CA THR A 173 -16.48 4.72 -12.56
C THR A 173 -15.44 3.65 -12.86
N GLU A 174 -15.18 2.71 -11.93
CA GLU A 174 -14.20 1.65 -12.16
C GLU A 174 -14.65 0.67 -13.25
N PHE A 175 -15.94 0.39 -13.39
CA PHE A 175 -16.46 -0.51 -14.43
C PHE A 175 -16.46 0.14 -15.82
N GLU A 176 -16.81 1.41 -15.92
CA GLU A 176 -16.70 2.17 -17.15
C GLU A 176 -15.23 2.29 -17.59
N TYR A 177 -14.33 2.61 -16.65
CA TYR A 177 -12.89 2.66 -16.92
C TYR A 177 -12.34 1.29 -17.34
N MET A 178 -12.83 0.21 -16.72
CA MET A 178 -12.46 -1.16 -17.08
C MET A 178 -12.93 -1.50 -18.50
N TYR A 179 -14.14 -1.12 -18.88
CA TYR A 179 -14.67 -1.30 -20.23
C TYR A 179 -13.80 -0.57 -21.25
N HIS A 180 -13.47 0.71 -21.00
CA HIS A 180 -12.55 1.47 -21.83
C HIS A 180 -11.18 0.79 -21.97
N CYS A 181 -10.63 0.22 -20.89
CA CYS A 181 -9.37 -0.51 -20.94
C CYS A 181 -9.47 -1.77 -21.83
N MET A 182 -10.60 -2.50 -21.79
CA MET A 182 -10.83 -3.65 -22.66
C MET A 182 -10.91 -3.23 -24.13
N ASP A 183 -11.63 -2.15 -24.41
CA ASP A 183 -11.79 -1.61 -25.74
C ASP A 183 -10.47 -1.11 -26.34
N LYS A 184 -9.71 -0.31 -25.58
CA LYS A 184 -8.38 0.17 -25.97
C LYS A 184 -7.40 -0.97 -26.29
N ASN A 185 -7.56 -2.13 -25.65
CA ASN A 185 -6.77 -3.33 -25.93
C ASN A 185 -7.37 -4.21 -27.04
N SER A 186 -8.34 -3.70 -27.80
CA SER A 186 -9.04 -4.39 -28.89
C SER A 186 -9.69 -5.71 -28.47
N LEU A 187 -10.19 -5.81 -27.24
CA LEU A 187 -10.89 -7.01 -26.75
C LEU A 187 -12.38 -7.01 -27.09
N LEU A 188 -12.95 -5.85 -27.43
CA LEU A 188 -14.39 -5.62 -27.60
C LEU A 188 -14.81 -5.31 -29.04
N LYS A 189 -13.99 -5.69 -30.04
CA LYS A 189 -14.28 -5.44 -31.46
C LYS A 189 -15.58 -6.08 -31.97
N ASN A 190 -16.03 -7.17 -31.35
CA ASN A 190 -17.29 -7.84 -31.68
C ASN A 190 -18.42 -7.26 -30.81
N SER A 191 -19.49 -6.81 -31.46
CA SER A 191 -20.67 -6.18 -30.84
C SER A 191 -21.36 -7.06 -29.81
N ASP A 192 -21.49 -8.37 -30.05
CA ASP A 192 -22.13 -9.31 -29.14
C ASP A 192 -21.32 -9.50 -27.87
N LYS A 193 -19.99 -9.58 -27.99
CA LYS A 193 -19.08 -9.60 -26.84
C LYS A 193 -19.17 -8.30 -26.06
N ALA A 194 -19.17 -7.16 -26.74
CA ALA A 194 -19.32 -5.85 -26.11
C ALA A 194 -20.63 -5.74 -25.32
N ASN A 195 -21.76 -6.11 -25.92
CA ASN A 195 -23.08 -6.10 -25.28
C ASN A 195 -23.17 -7.08 -24.10
N SER A 196 -22.61 -8.29 -24.26
CA SER A 196 -22.53 -9.29 -23.18
C SER A 196 -21.76 -8.76 -21.97
N ILE A 197 -20.64 -8.05 -22.20
CA ILE A 197 -19.87 -7.43 -21.13
C ILE A 197 -20.67 -6.32 -20.45
N LYS A 198 -21.32 -5.42 -21.20
CA LYS A 198 -22.17 -4.36 -20.63
C LYS A 198 -23.26 -4.96 -19.73
N ALA A 199 -23.96 -6.00 -20.22
CA ALA A 199 -24.99 -6.70 -19.46
C ALA A 199 -24.44 -7.32 -18.17
N LEU A 200 -23.29 -8.00 -18.23
CA LEU A 200 -22.63 -8.58 -17.04
C LEU A 200 -22.25 -7.52 -16.00
N LEU A 201 -21.75 -6.36 -16.42
CA LEU A 201 -21.39 -5.27 -15.51
C LEU A 201 -22.63 -4.66 -14.86
N ASN A 202 -23.70 -4.41 -15.62
CA ASN A 202 -24.96 -3.89 -15.09
C ASN A 202 -25.64 -4.88 -14.12
N GLU A 203 -25.72 -6.17 -14.47
CA GLU A 203 -26.21 -7.23 -13.58
C GLU A 203 -25.44 -7.24 -12.26
N TYR A 204 -24.11 -7.12 -12.35
CA TYR A 204 -23.24 -7.18 -11.19
C TYR A 204 -23.38 -5.95 -10.27
N VAL A 205 -23.51 -4.74 -10.82
CA VAL A 205 -23.79 -3.53 -10.02
C VAL A 205 -25.11 -3.69 -9.25
N ASN A 206 -26.16 -4.17 -9.91
CA ASN A 206 -27.45 -4.41 -9.27
C ASN A 206 -27.37 -5.49 -8.20
N LYS A 207 -26.58 -6.54 -8.44
CA LYS A 207 -26.32 -7.61 -7.47
C LYS A 207 -25.58 -7.10 -6.24
N ILE A 208 -24.55 -6.26 -6.39
CA ILE A 208 -23.83 -5.67 -5.24
C ILE A 208 -24.79 -4.83 -4.39
N LYS A 209 -25.63 -3.99 -5.03
CA LYS A 209 -26.62 -3.17 -4.32
C LYS A 209 -27.52 -4.02 -3.41
N LYS A 210 -28.04 -5.13 -3.93
CA LYS A 210 -28.88 -6.08 -3.17
C LYS A 210 -28.11 -6.92 -2.14
N LYS A 211 -26.82 -7.21 -2.39
CA LYS A 211 -26.00 -8.13 -1.57
C LYS A 211 -25.37 -7.46 -0.33
N ASN A 212 -25.35 -6.14 -0.23
CA ASN A 212 -24.83 -5.40 0.93
C ASN A 212 -25.44 -5.85 2.27
N GLU A 213 -26.61 -6.49 2.26
CA GLU A 213 -27.28 -7.02 3.45
C GLU A 213 -26.76 -8.39 3.92
N LYS A 214 -26.04 -9.14 3.07
CA LYS A 214 -25.59 -10.53 3.33
C LYS A 214 -24.08 -10.70 3.59
N GLU A 215 -23.30 -9.62 3.62
CA GLU A 215 -21.87 -9.70 3.88
C GLU A 215 -21.51 -9.61 5.37
N ILE A 216 -20.51 -10.40 5.75
CA ILE A 216 -20.07 -10.54 7.14
C ILE A 216 -18.84 -9.67 7.32
N PRO A 217 -18.82 -8.79 8.33
CA PRO A 217 -17.65 -7.98 8.61
C PRO A 217 -16.52 -8.90 9.08
N ASN A 218 -15.34 -8.68 8.52
CA ASN A 218 -14.14 -9.40 8.95
C ASN A 218 -13.53 -8.84 10.24
N LEU A 219 -14.03 -7.69 10.70
CA LEU A 219 -13.81 -7.12 12.03
C LEU A 219 -15.02 -7.39 12.93
N ASN A 220 -14.79 -7.50 14.24
CA ASN A 220 -15.88 -7.52 15.22
C ASN A 220 -16.37 -6.08 15.54
N THR A 221 -17.44 -5.96 16.32
CA THR A 221 -18.04 -4.65 16.65
C THR A 221 -17.08 -3.73 17.41
N GLU A 222 -16.31 -4.27 18.35
CA GLU A 222 -15.36 -3.49 19.16
C GLU A 222 -14.21 -2.95 18.31
N GLU A 223 -13.68 -3.76 17.38
CA GLU A 223 -12.67 -3.34 16.40
C GLU A 223 -13.20 -2.30 15.40
N LEU A 224 -14.48 -2.37 15.02
CA LEU A 224 -15.11 -1.34 14.20
C LEU A 224 -15.25 -0.01 14.95
N ASN A 225 -15.62 -0.06 16.24
CA ASN A 225 -15.66 1.13 17.09
C ASN A 225 -14.25 1.72 17.30
N ALA A 226 -13.24 0.86 17.49
CA ALA A 226 -11.84 1.27 17.59
C ALA A 226 -11.36 2.06 16.37
N ILE A 227 -11.83 1.75 15.15
CA ILE A 227 -11.53 2.57 13.97
C ILE A 227 -12.04 3.99 14.16
N THR A 228 -13.29 4.16 14.58
CA THR A 228 -13.89 5.49 14.80
C THR A 228 -13.16 6.24 15.89
N THR A 229 -12.89 5.59 17.02
CA THR A 229 -12.16 6.21 18.15
C THR A 229 -10.77 6.68 17.74
N LEU A 230 -10.00 5.86 17.02
CA LEU A 230 -8.65 6.24 16.58
C LEU A 230 -8.67 7.29 15.45
N LEU A 231 -9.69 7.32 14.59
CA LEU A 231 -9.81 8.33 13.53
C LEU A 231 -10.18 9.71 14.08
N ASN A 232 -10.95 9.76 15.16
CA ASN A 232 -11.32 11.00 15.85
C ASN A 232 -10.22 11.52 16.79
N GLU A 233 -9.15 10.73 17.00
CA GLU A 233 -8.02 11.12 17.83
C GLU A 233 -6.96 11.85 16.99
N HIS A 234 -6.98 13.18 17.04
CA HIS A 234 -6.10 14.03 16.23
C HIS A 234 -4.73 14.31 16.87
N SER A 235 -4.52 13.94 18.14
CA SER A 235 -3.24 14.10 18.84
C SER A 235 -2.24 12.98 18.54
N LEU A 236 -2.66 11.92 17.83
CA LEU A 236 -1.85 10.74 17.53
C LEU A 236 -1.49 10.64 16.04
N VAL A 237 -0.31 10.10 15.79
CA VAL A 237 0.14 9.63 14.48
C VAL A 237 0.20 8.11 14.51
N ILE A 238 -0.60 7.48 13.65
CA ILE A 238 -0.59 6.02 13.45
C ILE A 238 0.05 5.74 12.10
N SER A 239 1.19 5.06 12.09
CA SER A 239 1.94 4.79 10.87
C SER A 239 2.57 3.40 10.86
N LYS A 240 3.06 2.98 9.70
CA LYS A 240 3.90 1.78 9.60
C LYS A 240 5.31 2.10 10.08
N VAL A 241 5.97 1.12 10.70
CA VAL A 241 7.40 1.20 11.01
C VAL A 241 8.25 1.09 9.75
N ASP A 242 9.51 1.53 9.84
CA ASP A 242 10.48 1.45 8.75
C ASP A 242 10.83 0.00 8.33
N LYS A 243 10.97 -0.91 9.31
CA LYS A 243 11.33 -2.32 9.10
C LYS A 243 10.44 -3.24 9.95
N GLY A 244 9.99 -4.36 9.40
CA GLY A 244 9.28 -5.41 10.16
C GLY A 244 7.76 -5.44 10.05
N ASN A 245 7.12 -4.58 9.24
CA ASN A 245 5.66 -4.52 9.03
C ASN A 245 4.78 -4.27 10.27
N ALA A 246 5.37 -3.93 11.42
CA ALA A 246 4.64 -3.50 12.62
C ALA A 246 3.96 -2.12 12.41
N ILE A 247 3.08 -1.77 13.36
CA ILE A 247 2.47 -0.45 13.45
C ILE A 247 3.08 0.29 14.63
N VAL A 248 3.25 1.61 14.47
CA VAL A 248 3.64 2.52 15.54
C VAL A 248 2.54 3.54 15.78
N VAL A 249 2.29 3.83 17.05
CA VAL A 249 1.44 4.92 17.54
C VAL A 249 2.35 5.88 18.30
N MET A 250 2.33 7.17 17.94
CA MET A 250 3.20 8.19 18.52
C MET A 250 2.41 9.49 18.69
N ASN A 251 2.79 10.32 19.66
CA ASN A 251 2.22 11.67 19.77
C ASN A 251 2.56 12.48 18.51
N LYS A 252 1.58 13.24 18.02
CA LYS A 252 1.74 14.06 16.82
C LYS A 252 2.81 15.14 17.02
N SER A 253 2.91 15.71 18.22
CA SER A 253 3.95 16.67 18.60
C SER A 253 5.36 16.08 18.44
N ASP A 254 5.59 14.89 19.00
CA ASP A 254 6.90 14.20 18.94
C ASP A 254 7.26 13.82 17.51
N TYR A 255 6.27 13.37 16.73
CA TYR A 255 6.46 13.05 15.32
C TYR A 255 6.87 14.28 14.51
N ILE A 256 6.20 15.42 14.71
CA ILE A 256 6.52 16.69 14.04
C ILE A 256 7.89 17.20 14.48
N LYS A 257 8.23 17.10 15.77
CA LYS A 257 9.54 17.49 16.30
C LYS A 257 10.67 16.72 15.61
N LYS A 258 10.57 15.38 15.57
CA LYS A 258 11.56 14.51 14.90
C LYS A 258 11.66 14.77 13.40
N ALA A 259 10.56 15.13 12.76
CA ALA A 259 10.57 15.51 11.35
C ALA A 259 11.29 16.86 11.14
N ASN A 260 11.03 17.85 11.99
CA ASN A 260 11.68 19.16 11.92
C ASN A 260 13.18 19.10 12.24
N GLU A 261 13.63 18.19 13.11
CA GLU A 261 15.06 17.93 13.33
C GLU A 261 15.80 17.60 12.01
N ILE A 262 15.12 17.01 11.03
CA ILE A 262 15.67 16.73 9.69
C ILE A 262 15.45 17.90 8.74
N LEU A 263 14.25 18.49 8.75
CA LEU A 263 13.89 19.55 7.80
C LEU A 263 14.54 20.91 8.09
N ASN A 264 15.07 21.10 9.29
CA ASN A 264 15.83 22.30 9.69
C ASN A 264 17.32 22.23 9.27
N ASP A 265 17.75 21.18 8.54
CA ASP A 265 19.08 21.16 7.95
C ASP A 265 19.12 22.09 6.72
N ASP A 266 19.61 23.32 6.93
CA ASP A 266 19.74 24.35 5.89
C ASP A 266 20.72 23.97 4.77
N LYS A 267 21.52 22.90 4.92
CA LYS A 267 22.36 22.37 3.83
C LYS A 267 21.56 21.53 2.84
N ALA A 268 20.47 20.91 3.30
CA ALA A 268 19.67 19.97 2.53
C ALA A 268 18.31 20.56 2.12
N PHE A 269 17.71 21.37 2.98
CA PHE A 269 16.36 21.89 2.81
C PHE A 269 16.29 23.41 2.95
N LYS A 270 15.34 24.01 2.24
CA LYS A 270 15.02 25.44 2.36
C LYS A 270 13.53 25.61 2.57
N LYS A 271 13.12 26.32 3.62
CA LYS A 271 11.71 26.63 3.86
C LYS A 271 11.20 27.68 2.87
N LEU A 272 10.01 27.45 2.31
CA LEU A 272 9.36 28.33 1.35
C LEU A 272 8.18 29.08 2.00
N LYS A 273 7.92 30.30 1.51
CA LYS A 273 6.76 31.10 1.95
C LYS A 273 5.44 30.56 1.40
N ASN A 274 5.43 30.14 0.13
CA ASN A 274 4.24 29.73 -0.60
C ASN A 274 4.47 28.41 -1.35
N ASN A 275 3.39 27.79 -1.83
CA ASN A 275 3.47 26.62 -2.70
C ASN A 275 3.98 27.00 -4.11
N GLU A 276 5.19 26.57 -4.47
CA GLU A 276 5.80 26.85 -5.77
C GLU A 276 5.50 25.79 -6.86
N THR A 277 4.74 24.72 -6.57
CA THR A 277 4.53 23.63 -7.53
C THR A 277 3.95 24.10 -8.86
N GLY A 278 2.99 25.03 -8.85
CA GLY A 278 2.39 25.55 -10.08
C GLY A 278 3.38 26.36 -10.92
N LYS A 279 4.15 27.23 -10.27
CA LYS A 279 5.21 28.03 -10.92
C LYS A 279 6.26 27.13 -11.58
N ARG A 280 6.72 26.09 -10.87
CA ARG A 280 7.72 25.14 -11.39
C ARG A 280 7.19 24.25 -12.51
N GLU A 281 5.91 23.87 -12.44
CA GLU A 281 5.22 23.19 -13.54
C GLU A 281 5.27 24.04 -14.81
N GLU A 282 4.96 25.34 -14.71
CA GLU A 282 5.00 26.25 -15.84
C GLU A 282 6.42 26.47 -16.38
N GLU A 283 7.41 26.67 -15.50
CA GLU A 283 8.82 26.82 -15.88
C GLU A 283 9.34 25.58 -16.62
N LEU A 284 9.09 24.39 -16.09
CA LEU A 284 9.48 23.13 -16.73
C LEU A 284 8.79 22.96 -18.08
N ILE A 285 7.49 23.26 -18.19
CA ILE A 285 6.78 23.15 -19.48
C ILE A 285 7.37 24.12 -20.50
N LYS A 286 7.66 25.38 -20.12
CA LYS A 286 8.29 26.37 -21.01
C LYS A 286 9.66 25.88 -21.48
N PHE A 287 10.47 25.34 -20.56
CA PHE A 287 11.77 24.79 -20.88
C PHE A 287 11.68 23.60 -21.86
N LEU A 288 10.79 22.63 -21.59
CA LEU A 288 10.56 21.49 -22.49
C LEU A 288 10.05 21.94 -23.88
N LEU A 289 9.22 23.00 -23.94
CA LEU A 289 8.76 23.58 -25.20
C LEU A 289 9.90 24.22 -25.98
N GLN A 290 10.84 24.89 -25.30
CA GLN A 290 12.04 25.46 -25.91
C GLN A 290 12.92 24.36 -26.52
N LEU A 291 13.20 23.29 -25.77
CA LEU A 291 13.95 22.13 -26.29
C LEU A 291 13.29 21.54 -27.54
N LYS A 292 11.95 21.44 -27.53
CA LYS A 292 11.19 20.94 -28.68
C LYS A 292 11.31 21.87 -29.89
N ARG A 293 11.15 23.19 -29.69
CA ARG A 293 11.28 24.20 -30.76
C ARG A 293 12.67 24.19 -31.38
N ASN A 294 13.70 24.00 -30.56
CA ASN A 294 15.09 23.90 -30.98
C ASN A 294 15.44 22.52 -31.57
N LYS A 295 14.47 21.61 -31.75
CA LYS A 295 14.66 20.24 -32.27
C LYS A 295 15.64 19.38 -31.45
N MET A 296 15.88 19.73 -30.19
CA MET A 296 16.70 18.95 -29.25
C MET A 296 15.96 17.74 -28.68
N ILE A 297 14.62 17.76 -28.73
CA ILE A 297 13.77 16.63 -28.34
C ILE A 297 12.66 16.43 -29.36
N SER A 298 12.22 15.18 -29.51
CA SER A 298 11.08 14.86 -30.38
C SER A 298 9.74 15.28 -29.75
N THR A 299 8.69 15.28 -30.56
CA THR A 299 7.31 15.49 -30.05
C THR A 299 6.90 14.40 -29.05
N ASP A 300 7.41 13.19 -29.21
CA ASP A 300 7.07 12.08 -28.32
C ASP A 300 7.87 12.14 -27.01
N ASP A 301 9.15 12.51 -27.05
CA ASP A 301 9.93 12.81 -25.85
C ASP A 301 9.28 13.92 -25.01
N TYR A 302 8.82 14.98 -25.68
CA TYR A 302 8.07 16.05 -25.03
C TYR A 302 6.82 15.50 -24.32
N LYS A 303 6.02 14.66 -24.98
CA LYS A 303 4.82 14.04 -24.36
C LYS A 303 5.19 13.12 -23.20
N LEU A 304 6.33 12.44 -23.26
CA LEU A 304 6.81 11.53 -22.20
C LEU A 304 7.31 12.29 -20.97
N MET A 305 7.96 13.44 -21.16
CA MET A 305 8.52 14.24 -20.06
C MET A 305 7.52 15.20 -19.44
N ARG A 306 6.64 15.80 -20.26
CA ARG A 306 5.71 16.84 -19.80
C ARG A 306 4.81 16.30 -18.67
N PRO A 307 4.58 17.09 -17.61
CA PRO A 307 3.59 16.73 -16.61
C PRO A 307 2.17 16.74 -17.16
N ASP A 308 1.33 15.89 -16.55
CA ASP A 308 -0.12 16.03 -16.69
C ASP A 308 -0.55 17.35 -16.04
N THR A 309 -1.57 18.02 -16.60
CA THR A 309 -2.02 19.30 -16.05
C THR A 309 -2.46 19.17 -14.60
N GLY A 310 -2.03 20.08 -13.73
CA GLY A 310 -2.44 20.06 -12.32
C GLY A 310 -1.61 19.09 -11.50
N SER A 311 -0.30 19.35 -11.44
CA SER A 311 0.64 18.56 -10.67
C SER A 311 0.30 18.54 -9.20
N ARG A 312 0.47 17.37 -8.60
CA ARG A 312 0.35 17.19 -7.16
C ARG A 312 1.60 17.77 -6.51
N THR A 313 1.43 18.63 -5.51
CA THR A 313 2.51 19.04 -4.62
C THR A 313 3.08 17.78 -3.95
N PRO A 314 4.37 17.46 -4.13
CA PRO A 314 5.00 16.34 -3.42
C PRO A 314 4.80 16.48 -1.91
N GLU A 315 4.68 15.35 -1.22
CA GLU A 315 4.41 15.33 0.21
C GLU A 315 5.46 14.49 0.93
N ALA A 316 6.09 15.08 1.95
CA ALA A 316 7.00 14.34 2.81
C ALA A 316 6.24 13.61 3.92
N TYR A 317 6.66 12.39 4.22
CA TYR A 317 6.25 11.65 5.40
C TYR A 317 7.43 10.88 5.97
N PHE A 318 7.33 10.54 7.25
CA PHE A 318 8.45 10.05 8.04
C PHE A 318 8.14 8.66 8.61
N LEU A 319 9.03 7.70 8.39
CA LEU A 319 8.90 6.33 8.90
C LEU A 319 9.73 6.15 10.17
N VAL A 320 9.12 5.67 11.25
CA VAL A 320 9.80 5.50 12.53
C VAL A 320 10.73 4.28 12.51
N LYS A 321 12.00 4.48 12.86
CA LYS A 321 13.01 3.42 13.00
C LYS A 321 13.03 2.91 14.44
N ILE A 322 12.12 1.99 14.75
CA ILE A 322 11.96 1.42 16.11
C ILE A 322 13.19 0.66 16.64
N HIS A 323 14.10 0.25 15.76
CA HIS A 323 15.30 -0.52 16.08
C HIS A 323 16.52 0.36 16.40
N LYS A 324 16.32 1.69 16.46
CA LYS A 324 17.37 2.65 16.82
C LYS A 324 16.94 3.40 18.06
N THR A 325 17.88 3.65 18.96
CA THR A 325 17.68 4.44 20.19
C THR A 325 17.11 5.82 19.85
N GLY A 326 16.15 6.29 20.64
CA GLY A 326 15.44 7.55 20.39
C GLY A 326 14.46 7.52 19.21
N GLN A 327 14.23 6.36 18.59
CA GLN A 327 13.25 6.15 17.50
C GLN A 327 13.33 7.23 16.40
N PRO A 328 14.51 7.44 15.79
CA PRO A 328 14.68 8.43 14.72
C PRO A 328 13.78 8.09 13.53
N VAL A 329 13.50 9.08 12.70
CA VAL A 329 12.61 8.91 11.56
C VAL A 329 13.37 8.91 10.23
N ARG A 330 12.81 8.23 9.22
CA ARG A 330 13.31 8.24 7.83
C ARG A 330 12.42 9.12 6.96
N PRO A 331 12.94 10.19 6.33
CA PRO A 331 12.14 11.00 5.42
C PRO A 331 11.87 10.26 4.11
N ILE A 332 10.65 10.35 3.60
CA ILE A 332 10.25 9.89 2.27
C ILE A 332 9.46 11.00 1.59
N ILE A 333 9.85 11.40 0.38
CA ILE A 333 9.13 12.39 -0.40
C ILE A 333 8.28 11.66 -1.44
N SER A 334 6.97 11.78 -1.33
CA SER A 334 6.02 11.18 -2.26
C SER A 334 5.94 12.00 -3.54
N SER A 335 6.84 11.76 -4.49
CA SER A 335 6.93 12.51 -5.75
C SER A 335 5.95 12.03 -6.83
N TYR A 336 5.16 10.98 -6.61
CA TYR A 336 4.22 10.49 -7.63
C TYR A 336 3.22 11.58 -8.05
N ASN A 337 3.07 11.77 -9.36
CA ASN A 337 2.27 12.81 -10.01
C ASN A 337 2.70 14.26 -9.71
N SER A 338 3.96 14.49 -9.32
CA SER A 338 4.57 15.82 -9.29
C SER A 338 4.92 16.31 -10.70
N TYR A 339 5.19 17.61 -10.83
CA TYR A 339 5.47 18.23 -12.13
C TYR A 339 6.74 17.69 -12.80
N ASN A 340 7.72 17.25 -12.01
CA ASN A 340 9.00 16.70 -12.49
C ASN A 340 9.03 15.17 -12.55
N TYR A 341 7.98 14.45 -12.14
CA TYR A 341 8.01 12.99 -12.04
C TYR A 341 8.21 12.29 -13.40
N ASN A 342 7.54 12.79 -14.44
CA ASN A 342 7.61 12.24 -15.79
C ASN A 342 9.00 12.47 -16.41
N THR A 343 9.54 13.68 -16.28
CA THR A 343 10.93 14.01 -16.64
C THR A 343 11.94 13.11 -15.94
N ALA A 344 11.81 12.92 -14.62
CA ALA A 344 12.68 12.02 -13.88
C ALA A 344 12.61 10.57 -14.40
N LYS A 345 11.41 10.10 -14.73
CA LYS A 345 11.22 8.76 -15.31
C LYS A 345 11.86 8.63 -16.70
N TYR A 346 11.79 9.68 -17.51
CA TYR A 346 12.46 9.72 -18.81
C TYR A 346 13.98 9.62 -18.66
N LEU A 347 14.59 10.49 -17.84
CA LEU A 347 16.03 10.45 -17.55
C LEU A 347 16.48 9.09 -16.98
N ALA A 348 15.68 8.52 -16.07
CA ALA A 348 15.95 7.19 -15.53
C ALA A 348 15.94 6.08 -16.60
N THR A 349 15.11 6.24 -17.64
CA THR A 349 15.06 5.30 -18.77
C THR A 349 16.32 5.40 -19.62
N LEU A 350 16.83 6.62 -19.85
CA LEU A 350 18.10 6.85 -20.56
C LEU A 350 19.30 6.27 -19.79
N LEU A 351 19.33 6.40 -18.46
CA LEU A 351 20.45 5.91 -17.63
C LEU A 351 20.43 4.41 -17.36
N LYS A 352 19.30 3.72 -17.59
CA LYS A 352 19.14 2.31 -17.25
C LYS A 352 20.23 1.38 -17.84
N PRO A 353 20.71 1.56 -19.10
CA PRO A 353 21.78 0.73 -19.65
C PRO A 353 23.09 0.83 -18.85
N ALA A 354 23.42 2.01 -18.31
CA ALA A 354 24.68 2.26 -17.59
C ALA A 354 24.78 1.50 -16.25
N ILE A 355 23.65 1.11 -15.64
CA ILE A 355 23.63 0.39 -14.36
C ILE A 355 24.29 -1.00 -14.48
N SER A 356 24.04 -1.68 -15.60
CA SER A 356 24.41 -3.11 -15.78
C SER A 356 25.88 -3.32 -16.13
N GLN A 357 26.64 -2.25 -16.37
CA GLN A 357 28.04 -2.31 -16.78
C GLN A 357 29.01 -2.44 -15.59
N CYS A 358 28.53 -2.29 -14.36
CA CYS A 358 29.35 -2.28 -13.15
C CYS A 358 29.65 -3.70 -12.65
N PRO A 359 30.92 -4.14 -12.52
CA PRO A 359 31.25 -5.51 -12.10
C PRO A 359 30.85 -5.87 -10.66
N SER A 360 30.83 -4.89 -9.76
CA SER A 360 30.43 -5.08 -8.36
C SER A 360 28.91 -5.18 -8.20
N TYR A 361 28.13 -4.83 -9.23
CA TYR A 361 26.68 -4.69 -9.12
C TYR A 361 25.97 -6.04 -8.89
N VAL A 362 25.17 -6.07 -7.83
CA VAL A 362 24.22 -7.15 -7.54
C VAL A 362 22.82 -6.65 -7.82
N LYS A 363 22.06 -7.40 -8.61
CA LYS A 363 20.69 -7.01 -8.97
C LYS A 363 19.68 -7.21 -7.85
N ASP A 364 19.76 -8.32 -7.13
CA ASP A 364 18.84 -8.70 -6.06
C ASP A 364 19.42 -9.84 -5.21
N SER A 365 18.74 -10.21 -4.12
CA SER A 365 19.15 -11.29 -3.23
C SER A 365 19.28 -12.66 -3.91
N PHE A 366 18.55 -12.91 -5.00
CA PHE A 366 18.64 -14.18 -5.72
C PHE A 366 19.88 -14.23 -6.61
N ASP A 367 20.19 -13.12 -7.26
CA ASP A 367 21.41 -12.95 -8.02
C ASP A 367 22.64 -13.12 -7.12
N PHE A 368 22.62 -12.46 -5.96
CA PHE A 368 23.65 -12.63 -4.93
C PHE A 368 23.79 -14.08 -4.47
N ALA A 369 22.69 -14.72 -4.06
CA ALA A 369 22.73 -16.11 -3.61
C ALA A 369 23.30 -17.05 -4.69
N ARG A 370 22.96 -16.82 -5.97
CA ARG A 370 23.51 -17.58 -7.09
C ARG A 370 25.02 -17.36 -7.24
N ILE A 371 25.48 -16.12 -7.17
CA ILE A 371 26.91 -15.77 -7.26
C ILE A 371 27.71 -16.44 -6.13
N ILE A 372 27.24 -16.31 -4.88
CA ILE A 372 27.92 -16.86 -3.71
C ILE A 372 27.97 -18.39 -3.75
N LYS A 373 26.88 -19.06 -4.14
CA LYS A 373 26.86 -20.52 -4.26
C LYS A 373 27.87 -21.07 -5.27
N ASN A 374 28.19 -20.29 -6.30
CA ASN A 374 29.13 -20.69 -7.34
C ASN A 374 30.58 -20.33 -7.00
N ASN A 375 30.80 -19.49 -5.98
CA ASN A 375 32.13 -19.04 -5.59
C ASN A 375 32.83 -20.04 -4.68
N LYS A 376 33.86 -20.71 -5.21
CA LYS A 376 34.70 -21.68 -4.47
C LYS A 376 35.86 -21.04 -3.69
N ASN A 377 36.26 -19.82 -4.05
CA ASN A 377 37.34 -19.12 -3.36
C ASN A 377 36.77 -18.30 -2.20
N THR A 378 36.87 -18.84 -1.00
CA THR A 378 36.16 -18.28 0.15
C THR A 378 37.11 -17.77 1.22
N ASN A 379 38.41 -18.08 1.23
CA ASN A 379 39.29 -17.75 2.36
C ASN A 379 39.31 -16.25 2.67
N GLY A 380 39.12 -15.86 3.94
CA GLY A 380 39.15 -14.45 4.37
C GLY A 380 37.99 -14.05 5.29
N LEU A 381 38.07 -12.83 5.81
CA LEU A 381 37.07 -12.20 6.67
C LEU A 381 35.84 -11.82 5.83
N LEU A 382 34.67 -12.36 6.17
CA LEU A 382 33.40 -11.89 5.63
C LEU A 382 33.05 -10.56 6.29
N CYS A 383 32.86 -9.53 5.47
CA CYS A 383 32.54 -8.19 5.94
C CYS A 383 31.40 -7.59 5.12
N SER A 384 30.60 -6.74 5.75
CA SER A 384 29.64 -5.89 5.07
C SER A 384 29.95 -4.43 5.36
N LEU A 385 29.84 -3.58 4.33
CA LEU A 385 29.89 -2.13 4.49
C LEU A 385 28.50 -1.56 4.20
N ASP A 386 28.00 -0.71 5.10
CA ASP A 386 26.74 0.04 4.92
C ASP A 386 27.08 1.51 4.72
N VAL A 387 26.51 2.13 3.68
CA VAL A 387 26.68 3.57 3.44
C VAL A 387 25.67 4.36 4.26
N THR A 388 26.17 5.20 5.16
CA THR A 388 25.30 6.00 6.03
C THR A 388 24.53 7.04 5.22
N SER A 389 23.20 6.89 5.18
CA SER A 389 22.28 7.84 4.56
C SER A 389 22.65 8.22 3.10
N LEU A 390 22.99 7.22 2.28
CA LEU A 390 23.48 7.39 0.91
C LEU A 390 22.76 8.52 0.13
N PHE A 391 21.44 8.47 0.02
CA PHE A 391 20.67 9.41 -0.81
C PHE A 391 20.81 10.90 -0.43
N THR A 392 20.95 11.22 0.86
CA THR A 392 21.13 12.62 1.29
C THR A 392 22.58 13.07 1.13
N ASN A 393 23.52 12.13 1.10
CA ASN A 393 24.96 12.38 1.18
C ASN A 393 25.69 12.24 -0.16
N VAL A 394 25.05 11.71 -1.20
CA VAL A 394 25.63 11.64 -2.56
C VAL A 394 25.96 13.05 -3.06
N PRO A 395 27.23 13.31 -3.48
CA PRO A 395 27.60 14.58 -4.10
C PRO A 395 26.86 14.80 -5.41
N LEU A 396 25.82 15.63 -5.36
CA LEU A 396 24.85 15.74 -6.44
C LEU A 396 25.46 16.20 -7.76
N GLU A 397 26.31 17.23 -7.75
CA GLU A 397 26.93 17.74 -8.99
C GLU A 397 27.84 16.71 -9.66
N LYS A 398 28.67 16.02 -8.87
CA LYS A 398 29.53 14.94 -9.39
C LYS A 398 28.68 13.82 -9.99
N ALA A 399 27.61 13.42 -9.30
CA ALA A 399 26.69 12.39 -9.79
C ALA A 399 25.97 12.79 -11.08
N ILE A 400 25.55 14.05 -11.22
CA ILE A 400 24.92 14.57 -12.44
C ILE A 400 25.92 14.57 -13.61
N ASN A 401 27.15 15.02 -13.38
CA ASN A 401 28.16 15.02 -14.44
C ASN A 401 28.47 13.61 -14.95
N ILE A 402 28.63 12.63 -14.04
CA ILE A 402 28.80 11.21 -14.42
C ILE A 402 27.59 10.71 -15.21
N ALA A 403 26.37 11.08 -14.79
CA ALA A 403 25.15 10.68 -15.46
C ALA A 403 25.05 11.24 -16.89
N ILE A 404 25.43 12.50 -17.11
CA ILE A 404 25.46 13.14 -18.44
C ILE A 404 26.44 12.40 -19.35
N SER A 405 27.67 12.16 -18.89
CA SER A 405 28.68 11.41 -19.65
C SER A 405 28.17 10.02 -20.03
N LYS A 406 27.53 9.31 -19.10
CA LYS A 406 26.96 7.98 -19.35
C LYS A 406 25.75 7.99 -20.30
N ILE A 407 24.92 9.04 -20.28
CA ILE A 407 23.84 9.21 -21.26
C ILE A 407 24.42 9.37 -22.66
N LYS A 408 25.44 10.21 -22.83
CA LYS A 408 26.08 10.44 -24.13
C LYS A 408 26.75 9.19 -24.68
N GLU A 409 27.40 8.40 -23.82
CA GLU A 409 27.98 7.11 -24.17
C GLU A 409 26.90 6.10 -24.62
N CYS A 410 25.80 5.97 -23.85
CA CYS A 410 24.75 4.99 -24.13
C CYS A 410 23.83 5.40 -25.29
N HIS A 411 23.67 6.70 -25.55
CA HIS A 411 22.74 7.28 -26.51
C HIS A 411 23.42 8.35 -27.38
N PRO A 412 24.37 7.96 -28.24
CA PRO A 412 25.15 8.93 -29.04
C PRO A 412 24.31 9.76 -30.00
N LYS A 413 23.10 9.28 -30.35
CA LYS A 413 22.14 9.98 -31.21
C LYS A 413 21.30 11.04 -30.48
N LEU A 414 21.46 11.20 -29.16
CA LEU A 414 20.69 12.16 -28.38
C LEU A 414 21.17 13.58 -28.64
N THR A 415 20.29 14.41 -29.17
CA THR A 415 20.59 15.79 -29.60
C THR A 415 20.57 16.82 -28.48
N ILE A 416 20.09 16.47 -27.27
CA ILE A 416 20.11 17.36 -26.10
C ILE A 416 21.57 17.58 -25.66
N ASP A 417 22.02 18.83 -25.54
CA ASP A 417 23.35 19.16 -25.02
C ASP A 417 23.48 18.97 -23.49
N ASP A 418 24.71 19.10 -23.00
CA ASP A 418 25.05 18.83 -21.61
C ASP A 418 24.41 19.82 -20.64
N ASP A 419 24.28 21.09 -21.03
CA ASP A 419 23.67 22.13 -20.19
C ASP A 419 22.17 21.92 -20.03
N ASN A 420 21.49 21.58 -21.12
CA ASN A 420 20.07 21.26 -21.11
C ASN A 420 19.80 19.94 -20.36
N LEU A 421 20.68 18.93 -20.48
CA LEU A 421 20.59 17.72 -19.66
C LEU A 421 20.77 18.02 -18.18
N ARG A 422 21.75 18.86 -17.82
CA ARG A 422 22.00 19.29 -16.44
C ARG A 422 20.79 20.01 -15.86
N GLU A 423 20.17 20.90 -16.63
CA GLU A 423 18.98 21.62 -16.22
C GLU A 423 17.78 20.66 -15.99
N LEU A 424 17.60 19.64 -16.85
CA LEU A 424 16.60 18.58 -16.61
C LEU A 424 16.88 17.83 -15.30
N PHE A 425 18.14 17.53 -14.98
CA PHE A 425 18.50 16.93 -13.70
C PHE A 425 18.22 17.86 -12.51
N TYR A 426 18.46 19.16 -12.64
CA TYR A 426 18.13 20.14 -11.60
C TYR A 426 16.63 20.21 -11.33
N TYR A 427 15.78 20.19 -12.36
CA TYR A 427 14.32 20.05 -12.17
C TYR A 427 13.93 18.79 -11.41
N CYS A 428 14.69 17.70 -11.56
CA CYS A 428 14.41 16.40 -10.92
C CYS A 428 15.07 16.23 -9.54
N THR A 429 15.91 17.17 -9.10
CA THR A 429 16.73 17.07 -7.87
C THR A 429 16.63 18.36 -7.06
N LYS A 430 17.45 19.39 -7.36
CA LYS A 430 17.57 20.67 -6.63
C LYS A 430 16.34 21.55 -6.63
N LYS A 431 15.57 21.52 -7.71
CA LYS A 431 14.38 22.36 -7.85
C LYS A 431 13.13 21.62 -7.40
N THR A 432 13.20 20.66 -6.47
CA THR A 432 12.03 19.86 -6.05
C THR A 432 11.39 20.42 -4.79
N ASN A 433 10.15 20.92 -4.90
CA ASN A 433 9.39 21.41 -3.75
C ASN A 433 8.49 20.32 -3.16
N PHE A 434 8.22 20.37 -1.85
CA PHE A 434 7.29 19.48 -1.17
C PHE A 434 6.60 20.16 0.02
N ILE A 435 5.56 19.50 0.56
CA ILE A 435 4.81 19.94 1.74
C ILE A 435 4.97 18.95 2.89
N PHE A 436 5.09 19.47 4.11
CA PHE A 436 4.99 18.71 5.35
C PHE A 436 4.35 19.57 6.45
N ASN A 437 3.36 19.03 7.15
CA ASN A 437 2.65 19.72 8.22
C ASN A 437 2.26 21.16 7.84
N ASN A 438 1.63 21.31 6.66
CA ASN A 438 1.22 22.59 6.05
C ASN A 438 2.33 23.62 5.79
N ASN A 439 3.61 23.24 5.92
CA ASN A 439 4.76 24.06 5.57
C ASN A 439 5.36 23.58 4.24
N HIS A 440 5.84 24.53 3.43
CA HIS A 440 6.46 24.25 2.13
C HIS A 440 7.98 24.28 2.24
N TYR A 441 8.64 23.38 1.52
CA TYR A 441 10.08 23.22 1.53
C TYR A 441 10.61 22.94 0.13
N ASP A 442 11.86 23.30 -0.08
CA ASP A 442 12.70 22.82 -1.17
C ASP A 442 13.74 21.84 -0.68
N GLN A 443 14.00 20.84 -1.50
CA GLN A 443 15.23 20.09 -1.41
C GLN A 443 16.30 20.74 -2.29
N ILE A 444 17.33 21.33 -1.67
CA ILE A 444 18.40 22.04 -2.38
C ILE A 444 19.66 21.18 -2.59
N ASN A 445 19.81 20.09 -1.82
CA ASN A 445 20.95 19.18 -1.92
C ASN A 445 20.56 17.71 -1.69
N GLY A 446 21.42 16.80 -2.15
CA GLY A 446 21.17 15.36 -2.18
C GLY A 446 20.04 14.98 -3.14
N VAL A 447 19.60 13.73 -3.05
CA VAL A 447 18.46 13.21 -3.84
C VAL A 447 17.37 12.67 -2.92
N SER A 448 16.11 12.95 -3.24
CA SER A 448 14.98 12.48 -2.45
C SER A 448 14.67 11.01 -2.71
N MET A 449 14.50 10.26 -1.62
CA MET A 449 13.87 8.95 -1.67
C MET A 449 12.43 9.11 -2.16
N GLY A 450 12.15 8.59 -3.37
CA GLY A 450 10.85 8.70 -4.05
C GLY A 450 10.94 9.21 -5.49
N SER A 451 12.08 9.82 -5.87
CA SER A 451 12.36 10.20 -7.26
C SER A 451 12.85 9.00 -8.08
N PRO A 452 12.37 8.81 -9.34
CA PRO A 452 12.85 7.75 -10.23
C PRO A 452 14.35 7.79 -10.53
N VAL A 453 14.99 8.97 -10.55
CA VAL A 453 16.42 9.12 -10.86
C VAL A 453 17.32 8.89 -9.65
N ALA A 454 16.81 9.06 -8.42
CA ALA A 454 17.63 9.06 -7.22
C ALA A 454 18.44 7.76 -7.01
N PRO A 455 17.86 6.54 -7.16
CA PRO A 455 18.63 5.30 -7.02
C PRO A 455 19.71 5.14 -8.09
N ILE A 456 19.47 5.68 -9.28
CA ILE A 456 20.40 5.54 -10.40
C ILE A 456 21.58 6.49 -10.23
N LEU A 457 21.33 7.75 -9.85
CA LEU A 457 22.40 8.70 -9.54
C LEU A 457 23.29 8.22 -8.40
N ALA A 458 22.69 7.70 -7.33
CA ALA A 458 23.43 7.10 -6.22
C ALA A 458 24.27 5.90 -6.68
N HIS A 459 23.71 5.01 -7.51
CA HIS A 459 24.43 3.86 -8.05
C HIS A 459 25.61 4.26 -8.94
N LEU A 460 25.42 5.23 -9.85
CA LEU A 460 26.46 5.69 -10.76
C LEU A 460 27.62 6.35 -10.01
N TYR A 461 27.31 7.19 -9.02
CA TYR A 461 28.34 7.78 -8.17
C TYR A 461 29.11 6.72 -7.40
N MET A 462 28.41 5.76 -6.78
CA MET A 462 29.06 4.65 -6.04
C MET A 462 29.91 3.78 -6.97
N SER A 463 29.44 3.49 -8.17
CA SER A 463 30.21 2.74 -9.18
C SER A 463 31.52 3.46 -9.53
N ASN A 464 31.48 4.78 -9.71
CA ASN A 464 32.67 5.58 -9.98
C ASN A 464 33.62 5.61 -8.78
N LEU A 465 33.10 5.71 -7.56
CA LEU A 465 33.89 5.68 -6.33
C LEU A 465 34.59 4.32 -6.12
N GLU A 466 33.96 3.22 -6.55
CA GLU A 466 34.54 1.88 -6.48
C GLU A 466 35.75 1.68 -7.40
N GLU A 467 35.84 2.42 -8.51
CA GLU A 467 37.01 2.34 -9.38
C GLU A 467 38.29 2.80 -8.66
N SER A 468 38.17 3.69 -7.68
CA SER A 468 39.29 4.14 -6.85
C SER A 468 39.87 3.02 -5.98
N ILE A 469 39.16 1.90 -5.75
CA ILE A 469 39.69 0.72 -5.04
C ILE A 469 40.94 0.17 -5.75
N LYS A 470 41.04 0.33 -7.07
CA LYS A 470 42.23 -0.10 -7.84
C LYS A 470 43.50 0.61 -7.38
N GLN A 471 43.39 1.85 -6.90
CA GLN A 471 44.51 2.68 -6.44
C GLN A 471 44.93 2.38 -5.00
N PHE A 472 44.14 1.62 -4.24
CA PHE A 472 44.49 1.26 -2.87
C PHE A 472 45.73 0.36 -2.84
N LYS A 473 46.77 0.77 -2.10
CA LYS A 473 48.04 0.03 -2.01
C LYS A 473 48.05 -1.11 -0.97
N GLY A 474 47.05 -1.16 -0.09
CA GLY A 474 46.94 -2.22 0.94
C GLY A 474 46.25 -3.49 0.41
N LYS A 475 45.91 -4.40 1.32
CA LYS A 475 45.17 -5.63 0.97
C LYS A 475 43.78 -5.30 0.45
N LYS A 476 43.52 -5.64 -0.82
CA LYS A 476 42.24 -5.43 -1.48
C LYS A 476 41.26 -6.57 -1.18
N PRO A 477 39.95 -6.29 -1.18
CA PRO A 477 38.95 -7.34 -1.09
C PRO A 477 39.03 -8.28 -2.30
N SER A 478 38.98 -9.59 -2.05
CA SER A 478 38.97 -10.63 -3.09
C SER A 478 37.60 -10.71 -3.78
N ILE A 479 36.55 -10.42 -3.02
CA ILE A 479 35.18 -10.26 -3.51
C ILE A 479 34.66 -8.91 -3.04
N PHE A 480 34.02 -8.17 -3.93
CA PHE A 480 33.36 -6.89 -3.63
C PHE A 480 32.08 -6.76 -4.44
N TYR A 481 30.93 -6.91 -3.76
CA TYR A 481 29.61 -6.89 -4.36
C TYR A 481 28.74 -5.84 -3.68
N ARG A 482 28.04 -5.02 -4.45
CA ARG A 482 27.19 -3.94 -3.93
C ARG A 482 25.76 -4.07 -4.44
N TYR A 483 24.83 -3.91 -3.51
CA TYR A 483 23.42 -3.65 -3.77
C TYR A 483 23.07 -2.27 -3.21
N VAL A 484 23.00 -1.27 -4.08
CA VAL A 484 22.70 0.13 -3.72
C VAL A 484 23.67 0.66 -2.64
N ASP A 485 23.27 0.67 -1.36
CA ASP A 485 24.00 1.13 -0.17
C ASP A 485 24.70 0.00 0.61
N ASP A 486 24.24 -1.25 0.44
CA ASP A 486 24.80 -2.43 1.11
C ASP A 486 25.93 -3.03 0.26
N VAL A 487 27.12 -3.20 0.85
CA VAL A 487 28.26 -3.90 0.23
C VAL A 487 28.54 -5.20 0.99
N PHE A 488 28.76 -6.28 0.25
CA PHE A 488 29.32 -7.54 0.73
C PHE A 488 30.75 -7.66 0.20
N MET A 489 31.69 -8.00 1.07
CA MET A 489 33.06 -8.25 0.65
C MET A 489 33.72 -9.38 1.44
N ILE A 490 34.72 -9.99 0.81
CA ILE A 490 35.63 -10.93 1.45
C ILE A 490 37.02 -10.33 1.40
N LEU A 491 37.68 -10.21 2.55
CA LEU A 491 39.04 -9.69 2.65
C LEU A 491 40.00 -10.77 3.14
N ASN A 492 41.02 -11.08 2.35
CA ASN A 492 42.06 -12.06 2.68
C ASN A 492 43.15 -11.40 3.56
N GLY A 493 42.72 -10.83 4.70
CA GLY A 493 43.56 -10.02 5.58
C GLY A 493 43.19 -10.17 7.05
N THR A 494 43.80 -9.34 7.87
CA THR A 494 43.51 -9.21 9.30
C THR A 494 42.46 -8.12 9.54
N GLN A 495 41.93 -8.05 10.77
CA GLN A 495 41.06 -6.95 11.20
C GLN A 495 41.75 -5.57 11.08
N LYS A 496 43.09 -5.51 11.18
CA LYS A 496 43.85 -4.27 10.97
C LYS A 496 43.84 -3.85 9.51
N ASP A 497 44.06 -4.79 8.59
CA ASP A 497 44.00 -4.54 7.15
C ASP A 497 42.61 -3.99 6.74
N LEU A 498 41.57 -4.57 7.33
CA LEU A 498 40.20 -4.14 7.15
C LEU A 498 39.96 -2.69 7.61
N ALA A 499 40.47 -2.33 8.79
CA ALA A 499 40.37 -0.97 9.30
C ALA A 499 41.09 0.04 8.39
N VAL A 500 42.26 -0.34 7.83
CA VAL A 500 43.00 0.50 6.87
C VAL A 500 42.20 0.68 5.57
N PHE A 501 41.59 -0.39 5.06
CA PHE A 501 40.74 -0.33 3.87
C PHE A 501 39.51 0.58 4.08
N VAL A 502 38.80 0.43 5.19
CA VAL A 502 37.64 1.29 5.52
C VAL A 502 38.07 2.74 5.70
N LYS A 503 39.22 2.99 6.34
CA LYS A 503 39.79 4.35 6.47
C LYS A 503 40.10 4.95 5.10
N PHE A 504 40.60 4.16 4.15
CA PHE A 504 40.78 4.61 2.77
C PHE A 504 39.45 4.95 2.10
N MET A 505 38.45 4.06 2.16
CA MET A 505 37.11 4.31 1.58
C MET A 505 36.46 5.58 2.15
N ASN A 506 36.56 5.79 3.46
CA ASN A 506 36.03 6.98 4.14
C ASN A 506 36.79 8.29 3.86
N LYS A 507 37.96 8.21 3.21
CA LYS A 507 38.74 9.36 2.74
C LYS A 507 38.44 9.76 1.30
N LEU A 508 37.90 8.85 0.48
CA LEU A 508 37.62 9.11 -0.94
C LEU A 508 36.64 10.26 -1.16
N GLU A 509 35.62 10.35 -0.30
CA GLU A 509 34.65 11.44 -0.33
C GLU A 509 34.26 11.84 1.11
N TYR A 510 34.23 13.14 1.38
CA TYR A 510 33.92 13.62 2.73
C TYR A 510 32.47 13.33 3.13
N SER A 511 31.53 13.48 2.18
CA SER A 511 30.10 13.30 2.44
C SER A 511 29.67 11.84 2.58
N ILE A 512 30.38 10.89 1.95
CA ILE A 512 30.07 9.46 2.05
C ILE A 512 30.85 8.83 3.20
N LYS A 513 30.13 8.11 4.06
CA LYS A 513 30.71 7.34 5.16
C LYS A 513 30.20 5.90 5.15
N PHE A 514 31.12 4.98 5.38
CA PHE A 514 30.92 3.56 5.47
C PHE A 514 31.02 3.13 6.93
N THR A 515 29.99 2.44 7.41
CA THR A 515 30.03 1.64 8.63
C THR A 515 30.34 0.20 8.28
N ILE A 516 30.98 -0.52 9.19
CA ILE A 516 31.40 -1.91 8.95
C ILE A 516 30.71 -2.88 9.91
N GLU A 517 30.25 -3.99 9.36
CA GLU A 517 29.84 -5.20 10.08
C GLU A 517 30.78 -6.34 9.68
N VAL A 518 31.32 -7.05 10.67
CA VAL A 518 32.19 -8.22 10.45
C VAL A 518 31.44 -9.47 10.87
N GLN A 519 31.73 -10.61 10.23
CA GLN A 519 31.11 -11.89 10.59
C GLN A 519 31.14 -12.16 12.10
N SER A 520 30.04 -12.74 12.59
CA SER A 520 29.94 -13.35 13.91
C SER A 520 29.67 -14.84 13.72
N ASP A 521 30.37 -15.71 14.44
CA ASP A 521 30.20 -17.18 14.36
C ASP A 521 30.24 -17.71 12.92
N ASN A 522 31.18 -17.18 12.11
CA ASN A 522 31.33 -17.51 10.68
C ASN A 522 30.10 -17.19 9.82
N LYS A 523 29.21 -16.30 10.28
CA LYS A 523 27.97 -15.90 9.62
C LYS A 523 27.98 -14.40 9.35
N LEU A 524 27.46 -14.02 8.19
CA LEU A 524 27.23 -12.63 7.84
C LEU A 524 25.91 -12.50 7.06
N PRO A 525 24.97 -11.67 7.53
CA PRO A 525 23.78 -11.35 6.75
C PRO A 525 24.10 -10.36 5.63
N PHE A 526 23.55 -10.60 4.44
CA PHE A 526 23.55 -9.64 3.33
C PHE A 526 22.21 -9.71 2.58
N LEU A 527 21.51 -8.56 2.47
CA LEU A 527 20.15 -8.49 1.95
C LEU A 527 19.18 -9.44 2.68
N ASP A 528 18.56 -10.37 1.95
CA ASP A 528 17.67 -11.43 2.46
C ASP A 528 18.40 -12.78 2.64
N VAL A 529 19.74 -12.80 2.55
CA VAL A 529 20.57 -14.00 2.55
C VAL A 529 21.49 -14.01 3.77
N MET A 530 21.49 -15.11 4.52
CA MET A 530 22.52 -15.38 5.51
C MET A 530 23.61 -16.18 4.80
N VAL A 531 24.83 -15.68 4.83
CA VAL A 531 26.01 -16.37 4.34
C VAL A 531 26.73 -16.96 5.53
N GLU A 532 26.96 -18.27 5.52
CA GLU A 532 27.65 -18.98 6.58
C GLU A 532 28.79 -19.80 6.00
N ARG A 533 29.96 -19.73 6.62
CA ARG A 533 31.11 -20.55 6.24
C ARG A 533 31.10 -21.85 7.04
N LYS A 534 30.98 -22.98 6.34
CA LYS A 534 31.10 -24.34 6.92
C LYS A 534 32.06 -25.18 6.09
N GLY A 535 33.05 -25.80 6.73
CA GLY A 535 33.98 -26.71 6.05
C GLY A 535 34.75 -26.09 4.88
N GLY A 536 35.04 -24.78 4.93
CA GLY A 536 35.71 -24.06 3.83
C GLY A 536 34.78 -23.59 2.71
N GLU A 537 33.49 -23.93 2.72
CA GLU A 537 32.52 -23.49 1.71
C GLU A 537 31.54 -22.45 2.27
N LEU A 538 30.99 -21.60 1.39
CA LEU A 538 29.93 -20.66 1.74
C LEU A 538 28.57 -21.29 1.44
N ILE A 539 27.81 -21.56 2.50
CA ILE A 539 26.41 -21.93 2.40
C ILE A 539 25.53 -20.71 2.58
N THR A 540 24.34 -20.74 1.97
CA THR A 540 23.39 -19.64 2.01
C THR A 540 22.01 -20.13 2.43
N TYR A 541 21.29 -19.31 3.19
CA TYR A 541 19.89 -19.55 3.58
C TYR A 541 19.16 -18.23 3.83
N VAL A 542 17.84 -18.29 4.04
CA VAL A 542 17.01 -17.09 4.20
C VAL A 542 17.35 -16.40 5.52
N TYR A 543 17.78 -15.14 5.43
CA TYR A 543 17.96 -14.27 6.59
C TYR A 543 16.67 -13.55 6.96
N ARG A 544 16.49 -13.31 8.26
CA ARG A 544 15.41 -12.50 8.84
C ARG A 544 16.04 -11.54 9.83
N LYS A 545 15.78 -10.25 9.64
CA LYS A 545 16.24 -9.20 10.57
C LYS A 545 15.57 -9.41 11.93
N ALA A 546 16.21 -8.99 13.02
CA ALA A 546 15.64 -9.05 14.37
C ALA A 546 14.26 -8.33 14.48
N THR A 547 14.04 -7.32 13.64
CA THR A 547 12.75 -6.61 13.53
C THR A 547 11.66 -7.36 12.77
N ASP A 548 11.94 -8.52 12.16
CA ASP A 548 10.94 -9.28 11.42
C ASP A 548 9.88 -9.84 12.37
N THR A 549 8.69 -9.25 12.32
CA THR A 549 7.56 -9.69 13.15
C THR A 549 6.98 -11.03 12.72
N GLY A 550 7.23 -11.48 11.48
CA GLY A 550 6.48 -12.57 10.89
C GLY A 550 5.04 -12.19 10.50
N LEU A 551 4.67 -10.91 10.55
CA LEU A 551 3.35 -10.43 10.13
C LEU A 551 3.24 -10.40 8.60
N TYR A 552 2.37 -11.27 8.09
CA TYR A 552 1.98 -11.35 6.70
C TYR A 552 0.52 -10.93 6.53
N LEU A 553 0.01 -11.01 5.30
CA LEU A 553 -1.41 -10.76 5.04
C LEU A 553 -2.27 -11.80 5.78
N LYS A 554 -2.92 -11.40 6.87
CA LYS A 554 -3.81 -12.26 7.67
C LYS A 554 -4.86 -12.97 6.80
N TRP A 555 -5.17 -14.22 7.13
CA TRP A 555 -6.16 -15.01 6.40
C TRP A 555 -7.56 -14.38 6.37
N THR A 556 -7.92 -13.62 7.40
CA THR A 556 -9.23 -12.95 7.53
C THR A 556 -9.34 -11.64 6.76
N SER A 557 -8.25 -11.13 6.17
CA SER A 557 -8.24 -9.89 5.37
C SER A 557 -9.16 -9.99 4.16
N ASN A 558 -9.90 -8.94 3.80
CA ASN A 558 -10.81 -8.91 2.65
C ASN A 558 -10.02 -8.80 1.32
N GLN A 559 -9.31 -9.87 0.98
CA GLN A 559 -8.48 -10.01 -0.21
C GLN A 559 -8.74 -11.38 -0.85
N PRO A 560 -8.56 -11.50 -2.18
CA PRO A 560 -8.68 -12.78 -2.88
C PRO A 560 -7.84 -13.88 -2.21
N ARG A 561 -8.44 -15.07 -2.05
CA ARG A 561 -7.73 -16.24 -1.50
C ARG A 561 -6.49 -16.61 -2.31
N ASN A 562 -6.52 -16.40 -3.63
CA ASN A 562 -5.36 -16.65 -4.48
C ASN A 562 -4.16 -15.77 -4.11
N TYR A 563 -4.35 -14.54 -3.65
CA TYR A 563 -3.23 -13.68 -3.23
C TYR A 563 -2.59 -14.22 -1.95
N LYS A 564 -3.40 -14.72 -1.01
CA LYS A 564 -2.93 -15.33 0.23
C LYS A 564 -2.20 -16.65 -0.04
N ILE A 565 -2.71 -17.50 -0.94
CA ILE A 565 -2.06 -18.75 -1.35
C ILE A 565 -0.77 -18.47 -2.11
N ASN A 566 -0.78 -17.50 -3.03
CA ASN A 566 0.42 -17.11 -3.77
C ASN A 566 1.50 -16.55 -2.86
N LEU A 567 1.16 -15.91 -1.74
CA LEU A 567 2.14 -15.49 -0.75
C LEU A 567 2.94 -16.69 -0.20
N ILE A 568 2.28 -17.81 0.13
CA ILE A 568 2.95 -19.04 0.55
C ILE A 568 3.89 -19.52 -0.57
N LYS A 569 3.40 -19.54 -1.82
CA LYS A 569 4.19 -19.96 -2.98
C LYS A 569 5.44 -19.09 -3.15
N CYS A 570 5.28 -17.77 -3.12
CA CYS A 570 6.39 -16.84 -3.25
C CYS A 570 7.46 -17.04 -2.18
N LEU A 571 7.09 -17.24 -0.91
CA LEU A 571 8.06 -17.44 0.17
C LEU A 571 8.78 -18.79 0.08
N CYS A 572 8.08 -19.87 -0.30
CA CYS A 572 8.71 -21.18 -0.49
C CYS A 572 9.66 -21.15 -1.71
N THR A 573 9.23 -20.58 -2.84
CA THR A 573 10.09 -20.40 -4.01
C THR A 573 11.30 -19.51 -3.69
N ARG A 574 11.11 -18.45 -2.88
CA ARG A 574 12.21 -17.62 -2.38
C ARG A 574 13.22 -18.46 -1.60
N ALA A 575 12.74 -19.26 -0.65
CA ALA A 575 13.61 -20.13 0.15
C ALA A 575 14.37 -21.14 -0.71
N LYS A 576 13.72 -21.78 -1.70
CA LYS A 576 14.39 -22.74 -2.58
C LYS A 576 15.51 -22.10 -3.41
N ARG A 577 15.30 -20.87 -3.91
CA ARG A 577 16.33 -20.14 -4.66
C ARG A 577 17.51 -19.71 -3.78
N ILE A 578 17.25 -19.37 -2.53
CA ILE A 578 18.29 -18.88 -1.60
C ILE A 578 19.03 -20.02 -0.91
N CYS A 579 18.36 -21.08 -0.43
CA CYS A 579 19.01 -22.13 0.37
C CYS A 579 20.01 -22.95 -0.46
N SER A 580 21.21 -23.22 0.08
CA SER A 580 22.24 -24.04 -0.57
C SER A 580 21.96 -25.54 -0.49
N SER A 581 21.25 -26.02 0.55
CA SER A 581 20.92 -27.43 0.74
C SER A 581 19.43 -27.65 0.96
N ASP A 582 18.98 -28.88 0.72
CA ASP A 582 17.59 -29.28 0.98
C ASP A 582 17.26 -29.36 2.48
N THR A 583 18.25 -29.64 3.32
CA THR A 583 18.09 -29.60 4.79
C THR A 583 17.70 -28.19 5.26
N LEU A 584 18.46 -27.17 4.84
CA LEU A 584 18.17 -25.76 5.15
C LEU A 584 16.82 -25.34 4.55
N TYR A 585 16.49 -25.79 3.35
CA TYR A 585 15.20 -25.51 2.74
C TYR A 585 14.04 -26.08 3.57
N ASN A 586 14.16 -27.32 4.06
CA ASN A 586 13.14 -27.97 4.88
C ASN A 586 12.94 -27.27 6.24
N GLU A 587 14.02 -26.83 6.89
CA GLU A 587 13.94 -26.00 8.09
C GLU A 587 13.15 -24.70 7.85
N GLN A 588 13.36 -24.06 6.69
CA GLN A 588 12.61 -22.86 6.29
C GLN A 588 11.13 -23.16 6.03
N LEU A 589 10.79 -24.33 5.48
CA LEU A 589 9.40 -24.74 5.29
C LEU A 589 8.69 -24.95 6.63
N GLU A 590 9.35 -25.55 7.63
CA GLU A 590 8.80 -25.70 8.98
C GLU A 590 8.58 -24.34 9.64
N TYR A 591 9.52 -23.41 9.50
CA TYR A 591 9.32 -22.03 9.93
C TYR A 591 8.08 -21.39 9.27
N TYR A 592 7.95 -21.50 7.94
CA TYR A 592 6.80 -20.93 7.24
C TYR A 592 5.47 -21.56 7.68
N LYS A 593 5.44 -22.88 7.96
CA LYS A 593 4.25 -23.54 8.52
C LYS A 593 3.82 -22.86 9.83
N LYS A 594 4.76 -22.66 10.76
CA LYS A 594 4.50 -21.98 12.05
C LYS A 594 3.99 -20.55 11.86
N ILE A 595 4.67 -19.75 11.04
CA ILE A 595 4.29 -18.34 10.84
C ILE A 595 2.96 -18.17 10.09
N PHE A 596 2.66 -19.00 9.09
CA PHE A 596 1.36 -18.93 8.42
C PHE A 596 0.21 -19.33 9.37
N MET A 597 0.44 -20.26 10.30
CA MET A 597 -0.52 -20.56 11.36
C MET A 597 -0.74 -19.34 12.28
N ALA A 598 0.31 -18.61 12.69
CA ALA A 598 0.19 -17.35 13.45
C ALA A 598 -0.61 -16.27 12.69
N ASN A 599 -0.49 -16.25 11.36
CA ASN A 599 -1.25 -15.37 10.48
C ASN A 599 -2.70 -15.85 10.21
N GLY A 600 -3.13 -16.93 10.88
CA GLY A 600 -4.49 -17.46 10.83
C GLY A 600 -4.78 -18.32 9.60
N TYR A 601 -3.77 -18.84 8.88
CA TYR A 601 -3.99 -19.69 7.72
C TYR A 601 -4.39 -21.12 8.13
N PRO A 602 -5.40 -21.73 7.49
CA PRO A 602 -5.79 -23.11 7.78
C PRO A 602 -4.65 -24.10 7.47
N ARG A 603 -4.38 -25.04 8.40
CA ARG A 603 -3.31 -26.05 8.27
C ARG A 603 -3.37 -26.83 6.95
N ASN A 604 -4.57 -27.20 6.52
CA ASN A 604 -4.77 -27.95 5.26
C ASN A 604 -4.38 -27.12 4.03
N VAL A 605 -4.64 -25.80 4.04
CA VAL A 605 -4.26 -24.91 2.95
C VAL A 605 -2.75 -24.78 2.87
N ILE A 606 -2.08 -24.63 4.02
CA ILE A 606 -0.61 -24.56 4.11
C ILE A 606 0.01 -25.85 3.55
N LYS A 607 -0.35 -27.02 4.12
CA LYS A 607 0.18 -28.33 3.72
C LYS A 607 -0.06 -28.60 2.23
N LYS A 608 -1.28 -28.39 1.74
CA LYS A 608 -1.62 -28.60 0.31
C LYS A 608 -0.81 -27.68 -0.61
N THR A 609 -0.62 -26.43 -0.22
CA THR A 609 0.12 -25.46 -1.03
C THR A 609 1.60 -25.81 -1.10
N ILE A 610 2.23 -26.13 0.04
CA ILE A 610 3.64 -26.54 0.08
C ILE A 610 3.85 -27.81 -0.76
N ARG A 611 3.03 -28.84 -0.56
CA ARG A 611 3.08 -30.08 -1.36
C ARG A 611 2.94 -29.81 -2.87
N SER A 612 2.06 -28.88 -3.25
CA SER A 612 1.88 -28.53 -4.67
C SER A 612 3.12 -27.89 -5.29
N ILE A 613 3.96 -27.21 -4.49
CA ILE A 613 5.19 -26.58 -4.97
C ILE A 613 6.24 -27.66 -5.18
N GLU A 614 6.41 -28.54 -4.20
CA GLU A 614 7.31 -29.71 -4.28
C GLU A 614 7.02 -30.56 -5.53
N LEU A 615 5.75 -30.80 -5.85
CA LEU A 615 5.34 -31.57 -7.04
C LEU A 615 5.51 -30.82 -8.37
N ASN A 616 5.25 -29.51 -8.41
CA ASN A 616 5.32 -28.73 -9.67
C ASN A 616 6.75 -28.39 -10.09
N ILE A 617 7.74 -28.53 -9.21
CA ILE A 617 9.16 -28.28 -9.52
C ILE A 617 9.69 -29.29 -10.55
N ASN A 618 9.10 -30.48 -10.64
CA ASN A 618 9.54 -31.54 -11.56
C ASN A 618 8.97 -31.40 -12.98
N ASN A 619 8.04 -30.46 -13.22
CA ASN A 619 7.44 -30.25 -14.53
C ASN A 619 8.03 -29.00 -15.19
N ASN A 620 9.12 -29.18 -15.93
CA ASN A 620 9.61 -28.18 -16.89
C ASN A 620 8.57 -28.02 -18.00
N LYS A 621 7.62 -27.10 -17.81
CA LYS A 621 6.77 -26.65 -18.93
C LYS A 621 7.65 -25.84 -19.87
N GLN A 622 7.83 -26.33 -21.08
CA GLN A 622 8.42 -25.55 -22.16
C GLN A 622 7.69 -24.21 -22.30
N PRO A 623 8.39 -23.13 -22.67
CA PRO A 623 7.77 -21.83 -22.88
C PRO A 623 6.75 -21.95 -24.02
N SER A 624 5.47 -21.97 -23.65
CA SER A 624 4.36 -21.84 -24.61
C SER A 624 4.46 -20.51 -25.36
N GLN A 625 3.93 -20.48 -26.58
CA GLN A 625 3.79 -19.32 -27.48
C GLN A 625 3.70 -17.97 -26.74
N ILE A 626 4.34 -16.94 -27.31
CA ILE A 626 4.36 -15.57 -26.78
C ILE A 626 2.93 -14.98 -26.80
N ILE A 627 2.15 -15.26 -25.76
CA ILE A 627 0.80 -14.72 -25.59
C ILE A 627 0.90 -13.33 -24.96
N GLN A 628 0.30 -12.32 -25.59
CA GLN A 628 0.26 -10.96 -25.05
C GLN A 628 -0.59 -10.92 -23.78
N LYS A 629 -0.02 -10.47 -22.66
CA LYS A 629 -0.73 -10.36 -21.38
C LYS A 629 -1.42 -9.00 -21.27
N VAL A 630 -2.75 -9.01 -21.10
CA VAL A 630 -3.55 -7.81 -20.87
C VAL A 630 -3.97 -7.77 -19.40
N PHE A 631 -3.54 -6.74 -18.67
CA PHE A 631 -3.87 -6.58 -17.26
C PHE A 631 -5.09 -5.68 -17.08
N ILE A 632 -6.10 -6.19 -16.38
CA ILE A 632 -7.35 -5.48 -16.12
C ILE A 632 -7.55 -5.39 -14.61
N SER A 633 -7.87 -4.20 -14.10
CA SER A 633 -8.12 -4.00 -12.68
C SER A 633 -9.61 -4.07 -12.35
N LEU A 634 -9.96 -4.78 -11.27
CA LEU A 634 -11.34 -4.94 -10.80
C LEU A 634 -11.43 -4.70 -9.28
N PRO A 635 -12.38 -3.88 -8.79
CA PRO A 635 -12.67 -3.80 -7.36
C PRO A 635 -13.07 -5.15 -6.75
N TYR A 636 -12.57 -5.44 -5.55
CA TYR A 636 -12.82 -6.70 -4.85
C TYR A 636 -13.95 -6.57 -3.83
N PHE A 637 -15.05 -7.27 -4.10
CA PHE A 637 -16.26 -7.38 -3.29
C PHE A 637 -16.52 -8.86 -2.95
N GLY A 638 -15.47 -9.54 -2.50
CA GLY A 638 -15.51 -10.96 -2.18
C GLY A 638 -15.57 -11.88 -3.41
N GLU A 639 -16.09 -13.09 -3.20
CA GLU A 639 -16.11 -14.16 -4.21
C GLU A 639 -16.88 -13.78 -5.49
N SER A 640 -17.87 -12.89 -5.37
CA SER A 640 -18.63 -12.36 -6.50
C SER A 640 -17.73 -11.71 -7.55
N SER A 641 -16.67 -11.02 -7.15
CA SER A 641 -15.74 -10.38 -8.09
C SER A 641 -14.90 -11.40 -8.84
N ILE A 642 -14.57 -12.51 -8.20
CA ILE A 642 -13.83 -13.63 -8.83
C ILE A 642 -14.73 -14.30 -9.87
N ILE A 643 -15.99 -14.54 -9.53
CA ILE A 643 -16.98 -15.10 -10.45
C ILE A 643 -17.16 -14.18 -11.67
N LEU A 644 -17.30 -12.87 -11.46
CA LEU A 644 -17.40 -11.90 -12.56
C LEU A 644 -16.15 -11.94 -13.45
N ALA A 645 -14.95 -11.89 -12.86
CA ALA A 645 -13.70 -11.96 -13.61
C ALA A 645 -13.60 -13.24 -14.46
N ASN A 646 -14.08 -14.38 -13.93
CA ASN A 646 -14.11 -15.63 -14.68
C ASN A 646 -15.14 -15.60 -15.82
N LYS A 647 -16.35 -15.07 -15.59
CA LYS A 647 -17.35 -14.87 -16.65
C LYS A 647 -16.79 -14.00 -17.78
N ILE A 648 -16.19 -12.86 -17.43
CA ILE A 648 -15.58 -11.95 -18.42
C ILE A 648 -14.45 -12.66 -19.19
N ARG A 649 -13.59 -13.41 -18.49
CA ARG A 649 -12.50 -14.17 -19.15
C ARG A 649 -13.05 -15.19 -20.15
N ASN A 650 -14.18 -15.82 -19.85
CA ASN A 650 -14.81 -16.79 -20.75
C ASN A 650 -15.40 -16.10 -21.99
N VAL A 651 -16.08 -14.95 -21.82
CA VAL A 651 -16.63 -14.16 -22.94
C VAL A 651 -15.51 -13.62 -23.84
N LEU A 652 -14.41 -13.16 -23.24
CA LEU A 652 -13.27 -12.57 -23.93
C LEU A 652 -12.14 -13.57 -24.21
N LYS A 653 -12.44 -14.87 -24.24
CA LYS A 653 -11.44 -15.89 -24.53
C LYS A 653 -10.82 -15.60 -25.91
N ASN A 654 -9.49 -15.52 -25.94
CA ASN A 654 -8.71 -15.17 -27.12
C ASN A 654 -7.43 -16.01 -27.14
N ASN A 655 -7.04 -16.50 -28.31
CA ASN A 655 -5.84 -17.32 -28.49
C ASN A 655 -4.55 -16.48 -28.48
N THR A 656 -4.63 -15.18 -28.79
CA THR A 656 -3.45 -14.29 -28.87
C THR A 656 -3.23 -13.45 -27.61
N LYS A 657 -4.29 -13.25 -26.80
CA LYS A 657 -4.26 -12.37 -25.62
C LYS A 657 -4.73 -13.10 -24.37
N GLN A 658 -3.90 -13.10 -23.33
CA GLN A 658 -4.24 -13.61 -22.00
C GLN A 658 -4.69 -12.48 -21.07
N ILE A 659 -5.93 -12.55 -20.60
CA ILE A 659 -6.50 -11.56 -19.67
C ILE A 659 -6.18 -11.93 -18.23
N LEU A 660 -5.47 -11.03 -17.54
CA LEU A 660 -5.08 -11.15 -16.14
C LEU A 660 -5.79 -10.09 -15.30
N PHE A 661 -6.53 -10.54 -14.27
CA PHE A 661 -7.27 -9.64 -13.39
C PHE A 661 -6.47 -9.30 -12.12
N GLY A 662 -6.29 -8.00 -11.88
CA GLY A 662 -5.75 -7.42 -10.65
C GLY A 662 -6.87 -6.88 -9.77
N PHE A 663 -7.00 -7.40 -8.54
CA PHE A 663 -8.07 -7.04 -7.63
C PHE A 663 -7.67 -5.88 -6.71
N LYS A 664 -8.48 -4.82 -6.70
CA LYS A 664 -8.34 -3.67 -5.79
C LYS A 664 -9.23 -3.86 -4.57
N ALA A 665 -8.63 -4.05 -3.40
CA ALA A 665 -9.40 -3.97 -2.16
C ALA A 665 -9.77 -2.53 -1.84
N GLY A 666 -10.97 -2.34 -1.26
CA GLY A 666 -11.49 -1.03 -0.88
C GLY A 666 -10.72 -0.40 0.28
N ASN A 667 -11.10 -0.75 1.51
CA ASN A 667 -10.63 -0.05 2.70
C ASN A 667 -9.51 -0.84 3.38
N ARG A 668 -8.27 -0.34 3.34
CA ARG A 668 -7.15 -0.90 4.12
C ARG A 668 -6.93 -0.09 5.39
N ILE A 669 -6.36 -0.70 6.42
CA ILE A 669 -5.88 0.04 7.61
C ILE A 669 -5.00 1.22 7.18
N SER A 670 -4.10 1.00 6.21
CA SER A 670 -3.29 2.06 5.63
C SER A 670 -4.09 3.23 5.06
N SER A 671 -5.20 2.97 4.33
CA SER A 671 -5.97 4.06 3.69
C SER A 671 -6.75 4.89 4.70
N LEU A 672 -7.05 4.32 5.88
CA LEU A 672 -7.72 5.03 6.97
C LEU A 672 -6.72 5.94 7.70
N PHE A 673 -5.59 5.38 8.15
CA PHE A 673 -4.68 6.09 9.05
C PHE A 673 -3.57 6.88 8.36
N SER A 674 -3.26 6.65 7.07
CA SER A 674 -2.25 7.46 6.37
C SER A 674 -2.60 8.95 6.31
N LYS A 675 -3.88 9.31 6.51
CA LYS A 675 -4.34 10.71 6.52
C LYS A 675 -3.98 11.45 7.81
N THR A 676 -3.64 10.74 8.90
CA THR A 676 -3.36 11.35 10.21
C THR A 676 -2.09 12.20 10.23
N TYR A 677 -1.11 11.87 9.36
CA TYR A 677 0.18 12.56 9.25
C TYR A 677 0.43 13.16 7.86
N ARG A 678 -0.57 13.09 6.97
CA ARG A 678 -0.51 13.68 5.64
C ARG A 678 -1.30 14.99 5.60
N CYS A 679 -0.79 15.99 4.89
CA CYS A 679 -1.43 17.26 4.68
C CYS A 679 -2.77 17.05 3.96
N THR A 680 -3.82 17.69 4.46
CA THR A 680 -5.15 17.64 3.84
C THR A 680 -5.13 18.40 2.52
N ASN A 681 -5.64 17.74 1.48
CA ASN A 681 -5.54 18.11 0.06
C ASN A 681 -5.78 19.59 -0.26
N ASP A 682 -4.80 20.15 -0.98
CA ASP A 682 -4.99 21.06 -2.11
C ASP A 682 -6.28 20.69 -2.88
N SER A 683 -7.19 21.64 -3.14
CA SER A 683 -8.48 21.42 -3.81
C SER A 683 -8.33 21.12 -5.31
N LYS A 684 -7.45 20.18 -5.68
CA LYS A 684 -7.05 19.79 -7.04
C LYS A 684 -7.67 18.45 -7.44
N ARG A 685 -7.80 18.21 -8.75
CA ARG A 685 -8.27 16.92 -9.31
C ARG A 685 -9.67 16.54 -8.82
N VAL A 686 -10.56 17.51 -8.90
CA VAL A 686 -11.92 17.41 -8.37
C VAL A 686 -12.95 17.51 -9.49
N VAL A 687 -14.09 16.87 -9.26
CA VAL A 687 -15.36 17.21 -9.90
C VAL A 687 -16.07 18.15 -8.94
N TYR A 688 -16.47 19.32 -9.43
CA TYR A 688 -17.11 20.37 -8.66
C TYR A 688 -18.42 20.77 -9.31
N GLY A 689 -19.30 21.41 -8.55
CA GLY A 689 -20.53 21.98 -9.06
C GLY A 689 -20.78 23.39 -8.55
N TYR A 690 -21.54 24.16 -9.34
CA TYR A 690 -22.04 25.49 -9.01
C TYR A 690 -23.54 25.56 -9.28
N SER A 691 -24.28 26.19 -8.36
CA SER A 691 -25.71 26.43 -8.51
C SER A 691 -25.98 27.83 -9.02
N CYS A 692 -26.90 27.95 -9.99
CA CYS A 692 -27.48 29.24 -10.33
C CYS A 692 -28.36 29.75 -9.19
N TYR A 693 -28.37 31.06 -8.93
CA TYR A 693 -29.29 31.66 -7.95
C TYR A 693 -30.70 31.86 -8.53
N ASP A 694 -30.79 32.13 -9.82
CA ASP A 694 -32.04 32.60 -10.45
C ASP A 694 -32.77 31.50 -11.25
N CYS A 695 -32.23 30.27 -11.31
CA CYS A 695 -32.93 29.12 -11.90
C CYS A 695 -32.44 27.76 -11.37
N ASP A 696 -33.10 26.66 -11.78
CA ASP A 696 -32.69 25.28 -11.46
C ASP A 696 -31.44 24.78 -12.20
N GLY A 697 -30.67 25.71 -12.77
CA GLY A 697 -29.43 25.43 -13.47
C GLY A 697 -28.36 24.95 -12.50
N TYR A 698 -27.74 23.80 -12.80
CA TYR A 698 -26.63 23.28 -12.01
C TYR A 698 -25.45 22.95 -12.92
N TYR A 699 -24.38 23.73 -12.81
CA TYR A 699 -23.15 23.45 -13.54
C TYR A 699 -22.39 22.34 -12.83
N ILE A 700 -21.95 21.32 -13.59
CA ILE A 700 -21.00 20.33 -13.11
C ILE A 700 -19.78 20.38 -14.02
N GLY A 701 -18.60 20.48 -13.43
CA GLY A 701 -17.34 20.52 -14.15
C GLY A 701 -16.26 19.71 -13.46
N GLN A 702 -15.23 19.33 -14.19
CA GLN A 702 -14.00 18.79 -13.60
C GLN A 702 -12.80 19.70 -13.78
N THR A 703 -11.82 19.58 -12.88
CA THR A 703 -10.53 20.25 -13.02
C THR A 703 -9.42 19.36 -12.47
N ALA A 704 -8.31 19.26 -13.21
CA ALA A 704 -7.07 18.71 -12.71
C ALA A 704 -6.30 19.71 -11.83
N ARG A 705 -6.50 21.02 -12.09
CA ARG A 705 -5.89 22.15 -11.38
C ARG A 705 -6.61 22.43 -10.05
N GLY A 706 -6.14 23.43 -9.31
CA GLY A 706 -6.80 23.90 -8.10
C GLY A 706 -8.19 24.44 -8.41
N SER A 707 -9.16 24.10 -7.57
CA SER A 707 -10.55 24.51 -7.76
C SER A 707 -10.71 26.03 -7.71
N GLU A 708 -9.93 26.73 -6.88
CA GLU A 708 -9.88 28.19 -6.84
C GLU A 708 -9.30 28.81 -8.12
N VAL A 709 -8.26 28.19 -8.71
CA VAL A 709 -7.74 28.61 -10.02
C VAL A 709 -8.83 28.48 -11.08
N ARG A 710 -9.55 27.34 -11.07
CA ARG A 710 -10.64 27.10 -12.01
C ARG A 710 -11.82 28.06 -11.81
N LYS A 711 -12.16 28.39 -10.56
CA LYS A 711 -13.15 29.40 -10.21
C LYS A 711 -12.77 30.77 -10.77
N HIS A 712 -11.50 31.16 -10.64
CA HIS A 712 -11.00 32.41 -11.20
C HIS A 712 -11.04 32.45 -12.73
N GLU A 713 -10.72 31.33 -13.41
CA GLU A 713 -10.88 31.18 -14.86
C GLU A 713 -12.34 31.41 -15.29
N HIS A 714 -13.31 30.83 -14.57
CA HIS A 714 -14.73 31.06 -14.86
C HIS A 714 -15.17 32.51 -14.65
N LYS A 715 -14.70 33.15 -13.56
CA LYS A 715 -14.96 34.58 -13.32
C LYS A 715 -14.34 35.48 -14.39
N LYS A 716 -13.18 35.12 -14.94
CA LYS A 716 -12.56 35.81 -16.09
C LYS A 716 -13.39 35.66 -17.36
N ALA A 717 -13.90 34.45 -17.64
CA ALA A 717 -14.79 34.21 -18.77
C ALA A 717 -16.09 35.02 -18.67
N PHE A 718 -16.61 35.24 -17.45
CA PHE A 718 -17.76 36.13 -17.22
C PHE A 718 -17.46 37.60 -17.58
N LYS A 719 -16.19 38.03 -17.48
CA LYS A 719 -15.72 39.36 -17.89
C LYS A 719 -15.29 39.42 -19.37
N GLY A 720 -15.65 38.43 -20.19
CA GLY A 720 -15.30 38.37 -21.61
C GLY A 720 -13.89 37.84 -21.92
N ILE A 721 -13.10 37.44 -20.91
CA ILE A 721 -11.75 36.91 -21.10
C ILE A 721 -11.79 35.38 -21.06
N GLY A 722 -11.91 34.77 -22.25
CA GLY A 722 -12.01 33.32 -22.43
C GLY A 722 -13.45 32.82 -22.48
N TYR A 723 -13.63 31.50 -22.47
CA TYR A 723 -14.95 30.86 -22.62
C TYR A 723 -15.22 29.84 -21.51
N SER A 724 -16.43 29.89 -20.96
CA SER A 724 -16.95 28.84 -20.08
C SER A 724 -18.47 28.73 -20.22
N ARG A 725 -19.00 27.49 -20.17
CA ARG A 725 -20.44 27.22 -20.25
C ARG A 725 -21.23 27.86 -19.10
N ILE A 726 -20.58 28.08 -17.95
CA ILE A 726 -21.18 28.79 -16.83
C ILE A 726 -21.29 30.29 -17.09
N ALA A 727 -20.26 30.90 -17.67
CA ALA A 727 -20.33 32.29 -18.11
C ALA A 727 -21.38 32.46 -19.21
N GLU A 728 -21.42 31.57 -20.21
CA GLU A 728 -22.42 31.57 -21.27
C GLU A 728 -23.86 31.47 -20.71
N HIS A 729 -24.11 30.58 -19.74
CA HIS A 729 -25.41 30.48 -19.08
C HIS A 729 -25.81 31.79 -18.39
N CYS A 730 -24.90 32.37 -17.60
CA CYS A 730 -25.16 33.59 -16.87
C CYS A 730 -25.33 34.81 -17.77
N ILE A 731 -24.52 34.92 -18.84
CA ILE A 731 -24.59 36.02 -19.82
C ILE A 731 -25.87 35.91 -20.65
N ASN A 732 -26.14 34.74 -21.25
CA ASN A 732 -27.29 34.58 -22.16
C ASN A 732 -28.64 34.67 -21.45
N LYS A 733 -28.71 34.26 -20.17
CA LYS A 733 -29.95 34.32 -19.39
C LYS A 733 -30.03 35.50 -18.42
N ASN A 734 -29.01 36.35 -18.36
CA ASN A 734 -28.88 37.43 -17.37
C ASN A 734 -29.05 36.93 -15.92
N HIS A 735 -28.38 35.82 -15.58
CA HIS A 735 -28.46 35.18 -14.27
C HIS A 735 -27.19 35.37 -13.44
N ARG A 736 -27.33 35.35 -12.11
CA ARG A 736 -26.26 35.30 -11.11
C ARG A 736 -25.97 33.85 -10.71
N ASN A 737 -24.70 33.58 -10.45
CA ASN A 737 -24.24 32.25 -10.07
C ASN A 737 -23.66 32.22 -8.66
N ASN A 738 -23.91 31.14 -7.93
CA ASN A 738 -23.22 30.86 -6.68
C ASN A 738 -21.81 30.35 -6.99
N TRP A 739 -20.82 31.11 -6.50
CA TRP A 739 -19.40 30.80 -6.65
C TRP A 739 -18.83 29.95 -5.50
N ASP A 740 -19.68 29.43 -4.62
CA ASP A 740 -19.30 28.46 -3.61
C ASP A 740 -18.96 27.12 -4.26
N THR A 741 -17.68 26.77 -4.18
CA THR A 741 -17.15 25.56 -4.82
C THR A 741 -17.64 24.32 -4.08
N ASN A 742 -18.68 23.67 -4.60
CA ASN A 742 -19.12 22.38 -4.07
C ASN A 742 -18.28 21.24 -4.67
N ILE A 743 -17.38 20.64 -3.87
CA ILE A 743 -16.58 19.48 -4.30
C ILE A 743 -17.44 18.22 -4.26
N LEU A 744 -17.83 17.72 -5.44
CA LEU A 744 -18.69 16.54 -5.59
C LEU A 744 -17.90 15.23 -5.52
N ALA A 745 -16.68 15.21 -6.07
CA ALA A 745 -15.80 14.05 -6.03
C ALA A 745 -14.33 14.44 -6.20
N ILE A 746 -13.43 13.61 -5.68
CA ILE A 746 -11.97 13.71 -5.90
C ILE A 746 -11.53 12.51 -6.73
N GLU A 747 -10.81 12.74 -7.83
CA GLU A 747 -10.30 11.68 -8.69
C GLU A 747 -9.03 12.12 -9.43
N SER A 748 -7.93 11.41 -9.15
CA SER A 748 -6.63 11.76 -9.71
C SER A 748 -6.46 11.35 -11.16
N ASN A 749 -7.13 10.28 -11.61
CA ASN A 749 -7.03 9.83 -12.99
C ASN A 749 -7.97 10.63 -13.89
N ASP A 750 -7.45 11.24 -14.95
CA ASP A 750 -8.22 12.13 -15.82
C ASP A 750 -9.42 11.47 -16.48
N LEU A 751 -9.25 10.27 -17.04
CA LEU A 751 -10.36 9.54 -17.66
C LEU A 751 -11.43 9.18 -16.64
N LYS A 752 -11.04 8.69 -15.45
CA LYS A 752 -11.99 8.40 -14.37
C LYS A 752 -12.70 9.65 -13.87
N ARG A 753 -12.02 10.79 -13.87
CA ARG A 753 -12.61 12.07 -13.46
C ARG A 753 -13.64 12.54 -14.48
N ASN A 754 -13.37 12.40 -15.78
CA ASN A 754 -14.34 12.65 -16.84
C ASN A 754 -15.55 11.69 -16.74
N ILE A 755 -15.32 10.41 -16.47
CA ILE A 755 -16.40 9.44 -16.23
C ILE A 755 -17.25 9.84 -15.01
N LYS A 756 -16.61 10.28 -13.91
CA LYS A 756 -17.31 10.74 -12.70
C LYS A 756 -18.14 12.00 -12.96
N GLU A 757 -17.61 12.93 -13.74
CA GLU A 757 -18.35 14.12 -14.19
C GLU A 757 -19.64 13.72 -14.89
N SER A 758 -19.58 12.89 -15.94
CA SER A 758 -20.78 12.40 -16.64
C SER A 758 -21.76 11.67 -15.72
N LEU A 759 -21.28 10.74 -14.88
CA LEU A 759 -22.14 10.01 -13.95
C LEU A 759 -22.81 10.91 -12.91
N LEU A 760 -22.16 11.99 -12.50
CA LEU A 760 -22.74 12.99 -11.60
C LEU A 760 -23.76 13.86 -12.35
N MET A 761 -23.52 14.18 -13.62
CA MET A 761 -24.51 14.88 -14.44
C MET A 761 -25.82 14.09 -14.52
N ASP A 762 -25.76 12.80 -14.84
CA ASP A 762 -26.95 11.94 -14.89
C ASP A 762 -27.63 11.86 -13.52
N TYR A 763 -26.86 11.74 -12.44
CA TYR A 763 -27.42 11.72 -11.09
C TYR A 763 -28.17 13.01 -10.74
N TYR A 764 -27.59 14.18 -11.01
CA TYR A 764 -28.25 15.46 -10.69
C TYR A 764 -29.44 15.74 -11.62
N LYS A 765 -29.39 15.27 -12.87
CA LYS A 765 -30.50 15.37 -13.82
C LYS A 765 -31.68 14.49 -13.40
N GLU A 766 -31.43 13.20 -13.11
CA GLU A 766 -32.48 12.21 -12.85
C GLU A 766 -32.97 12.16 -11.40
N LYS A 767 -32.08 12.37 -10.42
CA LYS A 767 -32.40 12.19 -8.99
C LYS A 767 -32.58 13.48 -8.23
N LYS A 768 -32.05 14.59 -8.76
CA LYS A 768 -32.20 15.92 -8.15
C LYS A 768 -33.05 16.87 -8.99
N ASN A 769 -33.56 16.41 -10.15
CA ASN A 769 -34.39 17.20 -11.07
C ASN A 769 -33.79 18.56 -11.42
N LYS A 770 -32.47 18.62 -11.61
CA LYS A 770 -31.77 19.87 -11.97
C LYS A 770 -31.54 19.96 -13.48
N GLN A 771 -31.54 21.18 -14.00
CA GLN A 771 -31.09 21.46 -15.37
C GLN A 771 -29.57 21.48 -15.40
N VAL A 772 -28.96 20.30 -15.62
CA VAL A 772 -27.52 20.13 -15.56
C VAL A 772 -26.84 20.49 -16.88
N TYR A 773 -25.73 21.24 -16.81
CA TYR A 773 -24.88 21.55 -17.95
C TYR A 773 -23.39 21.46 -17.58
N SER A 774 -22.53 21.13 -18.56
CA SER A 774 -21.07 21.02 -18.39
C SER A 774 -20.32 21.57 -19.62
N GLN A 775 -19.03 21.87 -19.44
CA GLN A 775 -18.10 22.21 -20.52
C GLN A 775 -17.82 21.05 -21.47
N LYS A 776 -17.79 19.81 -20.96
CA LYS A 776 -17.49 18.59 -21.73
C LYS A 776 -18.30 17.43 -21.15
N SER A 777 -18.70 16.49 -21.99
CA SER A 777 -19.30 15.23 -21.56
C SER A 777 -18.49 14.06 -22.09
N TYR A 778 -18.24 13.08 -21.23
CA TYR A 778 -17.75 11.77 -21.63
C TYR A 778 -18.94 10.87 -21.95
N ILE A 779 -18.91 10.18 -23.09
CA ILE A 779 -19.94 9.22 -23.48
C ILE A 779 -19.73 7.94 -22.65
N LEU A 780 -20.69 7.66 -21.77
CA LEU A 780 -20.71 6.41 -21.00
C LEU A 780 -21.08 5.25 -21.92
N ASN A 781 -20.26 4.21 -21.92
CA ASN A 781 -20.43 3.04 -22.77
C ASN A 781 -21.25 1.94 -22.08
N VAL A 782 -21.19 1.88 -20.74
CA VAL A 782 -21.82 0.81 -19.94
C VAL A 782 -23.12 1.25 -19.28
N PHE A 783 -23.18 2.48 -18.77
CA PHE A 783 -24.22 2.97 -17.85
C PHE A 783 -25.10 4.05 -18.43
#